data_AF-A0A831ZJG0-F1
#
_entry.id   AF-A0A831ZJG0-F1
#
_cell.length_a   1.000
_cell.length_b   1.000
_cell.length_c   1.000
_cell.angle_alpha   90.00
_cell.angle_beta   90.00
_cell.angle_gamma   90.00
#
_symmetry.space_group_name_H-M   'P 1'
#
loop_
_entity.id
_entity.type
_entity.pdbx_description
1 polymer ?
#
loop_
_entity_poly.entity_id
_entity_poly.type
_entity_poly.pdbx_seq_one_letter_code
_entity_poly.pdbx_strand_id
1 'polypeptide(L)'
;MPRRLLRRSAVFITGPDFMSNENSRRLVQKMLLRERRLSRYCFGDNARMPLDAAPCFRCRKRKDRLMSIQGFFGKILALCVFVIAFGTATAPWALAQDPGVKTVALVPFQMNTPKDLYYLQDGIWDMLRSRLAWPGKVRVLDKASVLDAVKSPGAVQDAESARNLARRLKADYVLYGSVTALGDAVSVDATVVSAAPDDAPMQFPLQSPSLNQLIPTVNQMAEAVNRQLFNRSVAAATQPAASEGPSTRNPELLLPESVMPGQTISYLNPNFIEVTPEGSLRQPGLWRSQTFTEAVLSIDVGDADGDGRDELVALSATRVTVYRRVDQGLQSVAEHRAGKLDTFKWVAMADVDGDGRLEILVANIFQRNKGRNPGPESIKLSDTEWEPASFVLKFDGKRLAVVAERLPYFVNAVPFPNRGRVPLAQARGRYGELFDSEIFEWRLRDGKAVTTAPVTLPPQCNVANFAAGDFNGDGAVEYAVITADNRLMVLDSTGNRLWRSRQQQFGATTNYLLGKVEDLRYNNVEYYYVPSPILIMDLNKDGIAEIVVNRSPDTTSRFLPQGFKSYEAGEVVSFSWDQMGLVENWKTREVSGMVSSIRVGDLNGDGTPELIASLVLGKDLLKLWEARSTVFSYDLNVGKKAHAAAGAKP
;
A
#
# COMPACT_ATOMS: atom_id res chain seq x y z
N MET A 1 51.92 -27.62 -37.79
CA MET A 1 51.84 -27.50 -36.32
C MET A 1 51.42 -26.09 -35.96
N PRO A 2 50.27 -25.92 -35.30
CA PRO A 2 50.23 -25.09 -34.10
C PRO A 2 49.48 -25.83 -32.99
N ARG A 3 50.22 -26.56 -32.16
CA ARG A 3 49.76 -27.11 -30.87
C ARG A 3 50.62 -26.46 -29.80
N ARG A 4 50.19 -25.33 -29.25
CA ARG A 4 50.62 -24.74 -27.96
C ARG A 4 50.14 -23.28 -27.93
N LEU A 5 48.87 -23.06 -27.63
CA LEU A 5 48.34 -21.77 -27.10
C LEU A 5 46.86 -21.81 -26.66
N LEU A 6 46.19 -22.97 -26.74
CA LEU A 6 44.82 -23.17 -26.22
C LEU A 6 44.77 -24.02 -24.93
N ARG A 7 45.81 -23.92 -24.09
CA ARG A 7 45.82 -24.47 -22.72
C ARG A 7 46.31 -23.39 -21.75
N ARG A 8 45.47 -22.40 -21.45
CA ARG A 8 45.59 -21.48 -20.30
C ARG A 8 44.40 -20.50 -20.23
N SER A 9 43.17 -21.01 -20.27
CA SER A 9 41.96 -20.22 -19.94
C SER A 9 40.83 -21.18 -19.53
N ALA A 10 41.11 -22.08 -18.60
CA ALA A 10 40.12 -22.96 -17.98
C ALA A 10 40.71 -23.61 -16.72
N VAL A 11 41.21 -22.79 -15.78
CA VAL A 11 41.49 -23.23 -14.41
C VAL A 11 41.22 -22.03 -13.54
N PHE A 12 39.99 -21.90 -13.04
CA PHE A 12 39.66 -21.38 -11.71
C PHE A 12 38.16 -21.65 -11.50
N ILE A 13 37.82 -22.15 -10.31
CA ILE A 13 36.50 -22.58 -9.81
C ILE A 13 36.12 -24.03 -10.14
N THR A 14 36.69 -25.00 -9.41
CA THR A 14 35.97 -26.17 -8.87
C THR A 14 36.78 -26.74 -7.69
N GLY A 15 36.25 -26.68 -6.47
CA GLY A 15 36.80 -27.38 -5.31
C GLY A 15 36.48 -28.89 -5.33
N PRO A 16 37.08 -29.70 -4.43
CA PRO A 16 37.18 -31.16 -4.61
C PRO A 16 35.88 -31.97 -4.50
N ASP A 17 34.75 -31.40 -4.04
CA ASP A 17 33.55 -32.19 -3.70
C ASP A 17 32.43 -32.20 -4.76
N PHE A 18 32.67 -31.68 -5.98
CA PHE A 18 31.60 -31.56 -7.00
C PHE A 18 31.49 -32.75 -7.99
N MET A 19 32.18 -33.87 -7.73
CA MET A 19 32.33 -35.00 -8.67
C MET A 19 31.71 -36.32 -8.19
N SER A 20 30.55 -36.29 -7.52
CA SER A 20 29.83 -37.53 -7.11
C SER A 20 28.44 -37.73 -7.75
N ASN A 21 27.93 -36.81 -8.57
CA ASN A 21 26.55 -36.92 -9.08
C ASN A 21 26.47 -37.06 -10.62
N GLU A 22 25.83 -38.14 -11.08
CA GLU A 22 25.69 -38.54 -12.49
C GLU A 22 24.87 -37.53 -13.32
N ASN A 23 24.01 -36.74 -12.67
CA ASN A 23 23.22 -35.68 -13.30
C ASN A 23 24.05 -34.46 -13.77
N SER A 24 25.17 -34.17 -13.10
CA SER A 24 26.07 -33.06 -13.45
C SER A 24 26.82 -33.34 -14.77
N ARG A 25 27.15 -34.61 -15.03
CA ARG A 25 27.83 -35.03 -16.28
C ARG A 25 26.92 -34.91 -17.51
N ARG A 26 25.62 -35.17 -17.37
CA ARG A 26 24.62 -35.00 -18.46
C ARG A 26 24.40 -33.54 -18.84
N LEU A 27 24.52 -32.60 -17.89
CA LEU A 27 24.32 -31.17 -18.13
C LEU A 27 25.46 -30.57 -18.98
N VAL A 28 26.71 -30.94 -18.68
CA VAL A 28 27.89 -30.51 -19.43
C VAL A 28 27.91 -31.11 -20.84
N GLN A 29 27.46 -32.36 -20.99
CA GLN A 29 27.37 -33.03 -22.30
C GLN A 29 26.27 -32.42 -23.19
N LYS A 30 25.15 -31.96 -22.62
CA LYS A 30 24.10 -31.22 -23.34
C LYS A 30 24.53 -29.81 -23.76
N MET A 31 25.34 -29.12 -22.96
CA MET A 31 25.89 -27.80 -23.32
C MET A 31 26.87 -27.91 -24.51
N LEU A 32 27.76 -28.91 -24.51
CA LEU A 32 28.73 -29.14 -25.60
C LEU A 32 28.08 -29.59 -26.93
N LEU A 33 26.90 -30.21 -26.89
CA LEU A 33 26.13 -30.60 -28.09
C LEU A 33 25.34 -29.44 -28.72
N ARG A 34 25.04 -28.38 -27.95
CA ARG A 34 24.27 -27.21 -28.43
C ARG A 34 25.14 -26.24 -29.24
N GLU A 35 26.43 -26.12 -28.93
CA GLU A 35 27.36 -25.30 -29.71
C GLU A 35 27.77 -25.94 -31.06
N ARG A 36 27.70 -27.27 -31.19
CA ARG A 36 27.98 -27.97 -32.47
C ARG A 36 26.84 -27.90 -33.51
N ARG A 37 25.66 -27.40 -33.16
CA ARG A 37 24.53 -27.20 -34.10
C ARG A 37 24.45 -25.81 -34.72
N LEU A 38 25.17 -24.82 -34.20
CA LEU A 38 25.14 -23.44 -34.72
C LEU A 38 26.17 -23.16 -35.83
N SER A 39 27.05 -24.13 -36.15
CA SER A 39 28.10 -23.99 -37.18
C SER A 39 27.76 -24.74 -38.50
N ARG A 40 26.49 -25.05 -38.76
CA ARG A 40 26.06 -25.83 -39.95
C ARG A 40 25.00 -25.19 -40.83
N TYR A 41 24.70 -23.91 -40.62
CA TYR A 41 23.90 -23.09 -41.53
C TYR A 41 24.77 -21.98 -42.09
N CYS A 42 25.46 -22.27 -43.21
CA CYS A 42 26.04 -21.35 -44.19
C CYS A 42 27.17 -22.12 -44.89
N PHE A 43 26.83 -22.94 -45.89
CA PHE A 43 27.66 -23.31 -47.05
C PHE A 43 26.89 -24.42 -47.77
N GLY A 44 26.01 -24.00 -48.69
CA GLY A 44 25.41 -24.87 -49.71
C GLY A 44 26.19 -24.73 -51.01
N ASP A 45 26.23 -25.83 -51.76
CA ASP A 45 27.11 -26.15 -52.88
C ASP A 45 27.00 -25.27 -54.15
N ASN A 46 28.12 -25.24 -54.90
CA ASN A 46 28.28 -25.03 -56.34
C ASN A 46 27.86 -23.69 -57.01
N ALA A 47 28.85 -22.92 -57.50
CA ALA A 47 28.98 -22.48 -58.91
C ALA A 47 30.19 -21.54 -59.14
N ARG A 48 30.75 -21.59 -60.36
CA ARG A 48 31.96 -20.93 -60.87
C ARG A 48 31.73 -19.43 -61.23
N MET A 49 32.78 -18.60 -61.01
CA MET A 49 33.31 -17.38 -61.72
C MET A 49 32.44 -16.55 -62.71
N PRO A 50 32.79 -15.28 -63.10
CA PRO A 50 33.97 -14.45 -62.79
C PRO A 50 33.70 -12.93 -62.53
N LEU A 51 34.82 -12.19 -62.53
CA LEU A 51 35.13 -10.78 -62.26
C LEU A 51 34.38 -9.67 -63.06
N ASP A 52 34.58 -8.44 -62.54
CA ASP A 52 34.46 -7.11 -63.16
C ASP A 52 33.19 -6.27 -62.87
N ALA A 53 33.25 -5.47 -61.80
CA ALA A 53 32.75 -4.09 -61.76
C ALA A 53 33.32 -3.32 -60.55
N ALA A 54 33.78 -2.09 -60.81
CA ALA A 54 34.54 -1.22 -59.92
C ALA A 54 33.77 -0.72 -58.66
N PRO A 55 34.47 -0.30 -57.58
CA PRO A 55 33.89 -0.14 -56.25
C PRO A 55 33.29 1.26 -56.02
N CYS A 56 32.04 1.28 -55.53
CA CYS A 56 31.36 2.49 -55.12
C CYS A 56 31.62 2.84 -53.63
N PHE A 57 31.85 4.12 -53.40
CA PHE A 57 32.17 4.86 -52.18
C PHE A 57 31.38 4.48 -50.91
N ARG A 58 31.91 3.56 -50.08
CA ARG A 58 31.71 3.58 -48.60
C ARG A 58 32.66 2.66 -47.83
N CYS A 59 33.96 2.70 -48.11
CA CYS A 59 34.94 2.00 -47.29
C CYS A 59 36.22 2.84 -47.05
N ARG A 60 36.02 4.09 -46.61
CA ARG A 60 37.09 5.00 -46.19
C ARG A 60 36.72 5.61 -44.84
N LYS A 61 36.67 4.78 -43.78
CA LYS A 61 36.70 5.19 -42.35
C LYS A 61 36.68 3.95 -41.43
N ARG A 62 37.68 3.08 -41.55
CA ARG A 62 37.91 2.00 -40.56
C ARG A 62 39.37 1.50 -40.52
N LYS A 63 40.33 2.40 -40.76
CA LYS A 63 41.77 2.12 -40.57
C LYS A 63 42.46 2.97 -39.50
N ASP A 64 41.80 4.00 -38.96
CA ASP A 64 42.39 4.90 -37.92
C ASP A 64 41.78 4.73 -36.51
N ARG A 65 41.21 3.56 -36.19
CA ARG A 65 40.65 3.32 -34.84
C ARG A 65 41.09 1.99 -34.21
N LEU A 66 42.27 1.51 -34.59
CA LEU A 66 42.90 0.32 -34.00
C LEU A 66 44.30 0.59 -33.39
N MET A 67 44.79 1.83 -33.46
CA MET A 67 45.97 2.30 -32.71
C MET A 67 45.57 3.32 -31.64
N SER A 68 44.78 2.91 -30.65
CA SER A 68 44.57 3.68 -29.41
C SER A 68 44.13 2.81 -28.21
N ILE A 69 44.32 1.49 -28.28
CA ILE A 69 43.89 0.56 -27.22
C ILE A 69 45.09 -0.12 -26.51
N GLN A 70 46.32 0.08 -27.01
CA GLN A 70 47.52 -0.45 -26.35
C GLN A 70 48.14 0.49 -25.29
N GLY A 71 47.67 1.74 -25.16
CA GLY A 71 48.19 2.69 -24.15
C GLY A 71 47.40 2.74 -22.83
N PHE A 72 46.18 2.19 -22.78
CA PHE A 72 45.27 2.37 -21.64
C PHE A 72 45.36 1.23 -20.61
N PHE A 73 45.65 0.01 -21.06
CA PHE A 73 45.78 -1.16 -20.16
C PHE A 73 47.07 -1.14 -19.33
N GLY A 74 48.15 -0.53 -19.82
CA GLY A 74 49.42 -0.42 -19.09
C GLY A 74 49.37 0.55 -17.89
N LYS A 75 48.52 1.59 -17.95
CA LYS A 75 48.42 2.59 -16.88
C LYS A 75 47.54 2.15 -15.71
N ILE A 76 46.56 1.28 -15.96
CA ILE A 76 45.67 0.74 -14.92
C ILE A 76 46.39 -0.34 -14.10
N LEU A 77 47.26 -1.14 -14.72
CA LEU A 77 48.02 -2.17 -14.01
C LEU A 77 49.12 -1.56 -13.10
N ALA A 78 49.72 -0.44 -13.50
CA ALA A 78 50.73 0.27 -12.71
C ALA A 78 50.12 0.97 -11.47
N LEU A 79 48.88 1.45 -11.56
CA LEU A 79 48.17 2.06 -10.43
C LEU A 79 47.78 1.02 -9.36
N CYS A 80 47.41 -0.19 -9.78
CA CYS A 80 47.08 -1.29 -8.86
C CYS A 80 48.31 -1.82 -8.10
N VAL A 81 49.51 -1.80 -8.71
CA VAL A 81 50.75 -2.23 -8.03
C VAL A 81 51.29 -1.17 -7.08
N PHE A 82 51.06 0.12 -7.36
CA PHE A 82 51.51 1.21 -6.49
C PHE A 82 50.66 1.35 -5.21
N VAL A 83 49.36 1.03 -5.26
CA VAL A 83 48.48 1.02 -4.07
C VAL A 83 48.76 -0.18 -3.15
N ILE A 84 49.30 -1.27 -3.70
CA ILE A 84 49.66 -2.48 -2.92
C ILE A 84 51.05 -2.32 -2.24
N ALA A 85 51.92 -1.44 -2.74
CA ALA A 85 53.30 -1.33 -2.25
C ALA A 85 53.55 -0.22 -1.20
N PHE A 86 52.61 0.70 -0.94
CA PHE A 86 52.81 1.81 0.00
C PHE A 86 51.81 1.90 1.16
N GLY A 87 51.03 0.84 1.39
CA GLY A 87 50.04 0.75 2.47
C GLY A 87 50.49 -0.01 3.73
N THR A 88 51.80 -0.26 3.92
CA THR A 88 52.33 -0.90 5.14
C THR A 88 52.71 0.14 6.18
N ALA A 89 51.71 0.78 6.78
CA ALA A 89 51.82 1.32 8.13
C ALA A 89 50.82 0.53 8.97
N THR A 90 51.34 -0.43 9.73
CA THR A 90 50.59 -1.30 10.64
C THR A 90 49.97 -0.47 11.76
N ALA A 91 48.75 0.01 11.57
CA ALA A 91 47.83 0.22 12.69
C ALA A 91 47.05 -1.10 12.84
N PRO A 92 47.12 -1.79 13.99
CA PRO A 92 46.29 -2.96 14.21
C PRO A 92 44.84 -2.48 14.24
N TRP A 93 44.09 -2.75 13.17
CA TRP A 93 42.64 -2.78 13.24
C TRP A 93 42.26 -4.00 14.07
N ALA A 94 42.34 -3.81 15.39
CA ALA A 94 41.44 -4.50 16.28
C ALA A 94 40.04 -4.26 15.73
N LEU A 95 39.34 -5.35 15.38
CA LEU A 95 37.89 -5.32 15.32
C LEU A 95 37.46 -4.74 16.67
N ALA A 96 36.98 -3.50 16.66
CA ALA A 96 36.28 -2.95 17.80
C ALA A 96 35.01 -3.80 17.97
N GLN A 97 35.11 -4.88 18.75
CA GLN A 97 34.02 -5.27 19.62
C GLN A 97 33.72 -4.02 20.43
N ASP A 98 32.60 -3.38 20.12
CA ASP A 98 32.07 -2.29 20.93
C ASP A 98 31.92 -2.85 22.36
N PRO A 99 32.76 -2.46 23.35
CA PRO A 99 32.89 -3.19 24.62
C PRO A 99 31.63 -3.13 25.51
N GLY A 100 30.56 -2.49 25.04
CA GLY A 100 29.31 -2.28 25.78
C GLY A 100 28.08 -2.98 25.20
N VAL A 101 28.14 -3.59 24.01
CA VAL A 101 26.93 -4.20 23.40
C VAL A 101 26.79 -5.67 23.80
N LYS A 102 25.83 -5.96 24.68
CA LYS A 102 25.49 -7.33 25.08
C LYS A 102 24.70 -8.05 23.99
N THR A 103 25.09 -9.27 23.66
CA THR A 103 24.43 -10.10 22.64
C THR A 103 23.55 -11.16 23.29
N VAL A 104 22.28 -11.24 22.87
CA VAL A 104 21.29 -12.19 23.42
C VAL A 104 20.85 -13.16 22.32
N ALA A 105 20.94 -14.47 22.58
CA ALA A 105 20.37 -15.51 21.73
C ALA A 105 19.00 -15.93 22.25
N LEU A 106 17.95 -15.73 21.43
CA LEU A 106 16.58 -16.13 21.78
C LEU A 106 16.25 -17.47 21.12
N VAL A 107 16.12 -18.53 21.93
CA VAL A 107 15.73 -19.86 21.46
C VAL A 107 14.21 -19.90 21.30
N PRO A 108 13.65 -20.43 20.20
CA PRO A 108 12.22 -20.66 20.06
C PRO A 108 11.67 -21.49 21.22
N PHE A 109 10.61 -20.98 21.87
CA PHE A 109 10.04 -21.61 23.05
C PHE A 109 9.43 -22.97 22.70
N GLN A 110 9.60 -23.95 23.58
CA GLN A 110 8.99 -25.26 23.40
C GLN A 110 7.47 -25.17 23.61
N MET A 111 6.68 -25.63 22.64
CA MET A 111 5.22 -25.57 22.71
C MET A 111 4.64 -26.89 23.23
N ASN A 112 4.20 -26.89 24.48
CA ASN A 112 3.41 -27.96 25.10
C ASN A 112 1.92 -27.60 25.01
N THR A 113 1.45 -27.35 23.79
CA THR A 113 0.08 -26.88 23.50
C THR A 113 -0.57 -27.77 22.43
N PRO A 114 -1.90 -27.68 22.26
CA PRO A 114 -2.56 -28.23 21.07
C PRO A 114 -2.02 -27.64 19.75
N LYS A 115 -2.15 -28.38 18.65
CA LYS A 115 -1.50 -28.07 17.35
C LYS A 115 -1.97 -26.76 16.71
N ASP A 116 -3.21 -26.38 16.97
CA ASP A 116 -3.85 -25.14 16.54
C ASP A 116 -3.19 -23.90 17.16
N LEU A 117 -2.48 -24.03 18.29
CA LEU A 117 -1.78 -22.92 18.96
C LEU A 117 -0.28 -22.82 18.64
N TYR A 118 0.25 -23.64 17.72
CA TYR A 118 1.68 -23.64 17.37
C TYR A 118 2.15 -22.32 16.75
N TYR A 119 1.27 -21.55 16.13
CA TYR A 119 1.57 -20.22 15.58
C TYR A 119 2.04 -19.23 16.67
N LEU A 120 1.67 -19.46 17.94
CA LEU A 120 2.09 -18.62 19.06
C LEU A 120 3.60 -18.65 19.29
N GLN A 121 4.27 -19.74 18.90
CA GLN A 121 5.73 -19.86 19.04
C GLN A 121 6.45 -18.73 18.32
N ASP A 122 6.02 -18.42 17.09
CA ASP A 122 6.61 -17.38 16.27
C ASP A 122 6.23 -15.98 16.79
N GLY A 123 4.97 -15.79 17.19
CA GLY A 123 4.50 -14.54 17.77
C GLY A 123 5.22 -14.15 19.07
N ILE A 124 5.40 -15.11 19.99
CA ILE A 124 6.15 -14.89 21.25
C ILE A 124 7.61 -14.55 20.94
N TRP A 125 8.23 -15.26 19.98
CA TRP A 125 9.61 -15.03 19.60
C TRP A 125 9.82 -13.62 19.03
N ASP A 126 8.93 -13.17 18.13
CA ASP A 126 9.00 -11.83 17.53
C ASP A 126 8.76 -10.72 18.57
N MET A 127 7.79 -10.92 19.46
CA MET A 127 7.51 -9.98 20.56
C MET A 127 8.70 -9.84 21.51
N LEU A 128 9.29 -10.95 21.96
CA LEU A 128 10.45 -10.93 22.85
C LEU A 128 11.66 -10.30 22.16
N ARG A 129 11.91 -10.62 20.89
CA ARG A 129 13.00 -10.00 20.10
C ARG A 129 12.86 -8.48 20.06
N SER A 130 11.66 -7.98 19.74
CA SER A 130 11.43 -6.54 19.66
C SER A 130 11.62 -5.84 21.00
N ARG A 131 11.22 -6.48 22.11
CA ARG A 131 11.25 -5.88 23.46
C ARG A 131 12.61 -5.97 24.14
N LEU A 132 13.41 -6.99 23.81
CA LEU A 132 14.78 -7.16 24.33
C LEU A 132 15.82 -6.39 23.53
N ALA A 133 15.53 -6.01 22.28
CA ALA A 133 16.43 -5.20 21.47
C ALA A 133 16.60 -3.78 22.06
N TRP A 134 17.84 -3.35 22.23
CA TRP A 134 18.19 -2.01 22.65
C TRP A 134 19.29 -1.46 21.74
N PRO A 135 18.97 -0.51 20.82
CA PRO A 135 19.96 0.07 19.91
C PRO A 135 21.21 0.56 20.65
N GLY A 136 22.38 0.08 20.24
CA GLY A 136 23.68 0.45 20.81
C GLY A 136 24.02 -0.19 22.16
N LYS A 137 23.17 -1.06 22.74
CA LYS A 137 23.45 -1.72 24.05
C LYS A 137 23.09 -3.20 24.11
N VAL A 138 22.01 -3.63 23.46
CA VAL A 138 21.58 -5.03 23.43
C VAL A 138 21.22 -5.45 22.01
N ARG A 139 21.92 -6.46 21.49
CA ARG A 139 21.69 -7.02 20.17
C ARG A 139 21.14 -8.43 20.28
N VAL A 140 19.92 -8.64 19.81
CA VAL A 140 19.30 -9.97 19.73
C VAL A 140 19.73 -10.64 18.43
N LEU A 141 20.25 -11.87 18.51
CA LEU A 141 20.67 -12.66 17.34
C LEU A 141 19.47 -13.04 16.45
N ASP A 142 19.74 -13.25 15.16
CA ASP A 142 18.70 -13.63 14.20
C ASP A 142 18.23 -15.08 14.40
N LYS A 143 16.96 -15.34 14.06
CA LYS A 143 16.29 -16.63 14.26
C LYS A 143 16.98 -17.77 13.53
N ALA A 144 17.44 -17.52 12.30
CA ALA A 144 18.04 -18.53 11.43
C ALA A 144 19.37 -19.04 12.01
N SER A 145 20.25 -18.13 12.45
CA SER A 145 21.53 -18.49 13.07
C SER A 145 21.34 -19.27 14.38
N VAL A 146 20.32 -18.93 15.17
CA VAL A 146 20.00 -19.67 16.40
C VAL A 146 19.44 -21.06 16.07
N LEU A 147 18.54 -21.17 15.09
CA LEU A 147 17.95 -22.45 14.67
C LEU A 147 19.00 -23.42 14.09
N ASP A 148 19.91 -22.92 13.25
CA ASP A 148 21.02 -23.72 12.68
C ASP A 148 21.91 -24.32 13.77
N ALA A 149 22.09 -23.60 14.89
CA ALA A 149 22.91 -24.04 16.02
C ALA A 149 22.18 -25.01 16.97
N VAL A 150 20.85 -24.91 17.08
CA VAL A 150 20.02 -25.69 18.02
C VAL A 150 19.41 -26.95 17.37
N LYS A 151 19.36 -27.02 16.04
CA LYS A 151 18.83 -28.13 15.20
C LYS A 151 17.33 -28.45 15.38
N SER A 152 16.74 -28.30 16.56
CA SER A 152 15.29 -28.46 16.84
C SER A 152 14.80 -27.57 18.00
N PRO A 153 13.56 -27.02 17.96
CA PRO A 153 12.95 -26.33 19.10
C PRO A 153 12.86 -27.27 20.33
N GLY A 154 13.39 -26.85 21.48
CA GLY A 154 13.43 -27.67 22.70
C GLY A 154 14.70 -28.50 22.93
N ALA A 155 15.75 -28.33 22.11
CA ALA A 155 17.05 -28.99 22.35
C ALA A 155 17.89 -28.35 23.48
N VAL A 156 17.50 -27.17 23.96
CA VAL A 156 18.07 -26.51 25.13
C VAL A 156 17.06 -26.60 26.26
N GLN A 157 17.33 -27.44 27.25
CA GLN A 157 16.43 -27.71 28.39
C GLN A 157 17.10 -27.41 29.74
N ASP A 158 18.42 -27.25 29.75
CA ASP A 158 19.24 -27.13 30.95
C ASP A 158 20.29 -26.03 30.78
N ALA A 159 20.83 -25.57 31.91
CA ALA A 159 21.79 -24.47 31.92
C ALA A 159 23.11 -24.82 31.21
N GLU A 160 23.49 -26.09 31.14
CA GLU A 160 24.73 -26.53 30.49
C GLU A 160 24.58 -26.51 28.96
N SER A 161 23.47 -27.02 28.42
CA SER A 161 23.15 -26.90 27.00
C SER A 161 22.99 -25.44 26.55
N ALA A 162 22.41 -24.58 27.39
CA ALA A 162 22.31 -23.15 27.12
C ALA A 162 23.70 -22.47 27.05
N ARG A 163 24.62 -22.78 27.98
CA ARG A 163 26.00 -22.26 27.94
C ARG A 163 26.78 -22.78 26.74
N ASN A 164 26.57 -24.04 26.35
CA ASN A 164 27.16 -24.60 25.14
C ASN A 164 26.70 -23.87 23.88
N LEU A 165 25.41 -23.53 23.80
CA LEU A 165 24.86 -22.74 22.71
C LEU A 165 25.42 -21.31 22.70
N ALA A 166 25.50 -20.67 23.88
CA ALA A 166 26.07 -19.33 24.04
C ALA A 166 27.50 -19.25 23.46
N ARG A 167 28.34 -20.24 23.79
CA ARG A 167 29.72 -20.36 23.30
C ARG A 167 29.79 -20.54 21.78
N ARG A 168 28.91 -21.36 21.20
CA ARG A 168 28.85 -21.58 19.74
C ARG A 168 28.44 -20.32 18.97
N LEU A 169 27.45 -19.60 19.49
CA LEU A 169 26.88 -18.41 18.86
C LEU A 169 27.62 -17.10 19.24
N LYS A 170 28.62 -17.18 20.11
CA LYS A 170 29.30 -16.01 20.71
C LYS A 170 28.30 -15.00 21.29
N ALA A 171 27.27 -15.52 21.96
CA ALA A 171 26.25 -14.72 22.66
C ALA A 171 26.62 -14.58 24.13
N ASP A 172 26.34 -13.43 24.74
CA ASP A 172 26.57 -13.19 26.17
C ASP A 172 25.48 -13.83 27.04
N TYR A 173 24.24 -13.87 26.53
CA TYR A 173 23.09 -14.47 27.20
C TYR A 173 22.28 -15.35 26.26
N VAL A 174 21.69 -16.41 26.79
CA VAL A 174 20.73 -17.29 26.10
C VAL A 174 19.42 -17.29 26.86
N LEU A 175 18.32 -17.00 26.17
CA LEU A 175 16.96 -17.09 26.69
C LEU A 175 16.23 -18.25 26.03
N TYR A 176 15.76 -19.20 26.84
CA TYR A 176 14.98 -20.36 26.40
C TYR A 176 13.83 -20.61 27.37
N GLY A 177 12.83 -21.39 26.95
CA GLY A 177 11.64 -21.60 27.74
C GLY A 177 10.61 -22.50 27.10
N SER A 178 9.48 -22.68 27.77
CA SER A 178 8.34 -23.43 27.29
C SER A 178 7.03 -22.68 27.50
N VAL A 179 6.05 -22.99 26.65
CA VAL A 179 4.68 -22.52 26.75
C VAL A 179 3.80 -23.74 26.91
N THR A 180 3.03 -23.81 27.99
CA THR A 180 2.12 -24.93 28.27
C THR A 180 0.69 -24.40 28.32
N ALA A 181 -0.22 -25.02 27.57
CA ALA A 181 -1.63 -24.64 27.55
C ALA A 181 -2.49 -25.80 28.05
N LEU A 182 -3.38 -25.52 28.99
CA LEU A 182 -4.33 -26.49 29.53
C LEU A 182 -5.72 -25.85 29.61
N GLY A 183 -6.60 -26.24 28.68
CA GLY A 183 -7.88 -25.54 28.48
C GLY A 183 -7.64 -24.11 28.01
N ASP A 184 -8.26 -23.13 28.69
CA ASP A 184 -8.09 -21.71 28.39
C ASP A 184 -6.84 -21.08 29.05
N ALA A 185 -6.27 -21.74 30.07
CA ALA A 185 -5.12 -21.22 30.81
C ALA A 185 -3.78 -21.53 30.10
N VAL A 186 -2.85 -20.57 30.12
CA VAL A 186 -1.53 -20.68 29.49
C VAL A 186 -0.44 -20.31 30.49
N SER A 187 0.55 -21.18 30.70
CA SER A 187 1.77 -20.85 31.44
C SER A 187 2.93 -20.63 30.47
N VAL A 188 3.77 -19.65 30.77
CA VAL A 188 5.00 -19.34 30.04
C VAL A 188 6.15 -19.36 31.03
N ASP A 189 7.07 -20.30 30.85
CA ASP A 189 8.24 -20.48 31.69
C ASP A 189 9.49 -20.11 30.89
N ALA A 190 10.23 -19.10 31.34
CA ALA A 190 11.44 -18.62 30.67
C ALA A 190 12.65 -18.67 31.60
N THR A 191 13.80 -19.06 31.05
CA THR A 191 15.09 -19.11 31.76
C THR A 191 16.15 -18.37 30.95
N VAL A 192 16.87 -17.45 31.61
CA VAL A 192 18.03 -16.76 31.04
C VAL A 192 19.30 -17.32 31.67
N VAL A 193 20.27 -17.67 30.81
CA VAL A 193 21.59 -18.15 31.23
C VAL A 193 22.68 -17.28 30.61
N SER A 194 23.60 -16.82 31.46
CA SER A 194 24.82 -16.12 31.05
C SER A 194 25.86 -17.09 30.50
N ALA A 195 26.67 -16.64 29.55
CA ALA A 195 27.79 -17.43 29.02
C ALA A 195 28.91 -17.64 30.04
N ALA A 196 28.95 -16.84 31.11
CA ALA A 196 29.92 -16.97 32.20
C ALA A 196 29.60 -18.20 33.08
N PRO A 197 30.60 -19.02 33.46
CA PRO A 197 30.37 -20.25 34.21
C PRO A 197 29.88 -20.04 35.64
N ASP A 198 30.16 -18.88 36.25
CA ASP A 198 29.84 -18.59 37.67
C ASP A 198 28.47 -17.92 37.90
N ASP A 199 27.76 -17.57 36.81
CA ASP A 199 26.44 -16.94 36.92
C ASP A 199 25.32 -17.99 37.02
N ALA A 200 24.47 -17.85 38.04
CA ALA A 200 23.29 -18.69 38.24
C ALA A 200 22.21 -18.41 37.18
N PRO A 201 21.50 -19.44 36.67
CA PRO A 201 20.35 -19.27 35.79
C PRO A 201 19.24 -18.43 36.45
N MET A 202 18.66 -17.48 35.70
CA MET A 202 17.54 -16.66 36.15
C MET A 202 16.24 -17.18 35.55
N GLN A 203 15.25 -17.48 36.40
CA GLN A 203 13.97 -18.04 35.98
C GLN A 203 12.84 -17.01 36.12
N PHE A 204 11.94 -17.00 35.13
CA PHE A 204 10.79 -16.12 35.02
C PHE A 204 9.52 -16.93 34.73
N PRO A 205 8.92 -17.58 35.74
CA PRO A 205 7.65 -18.28 35.58
C PRO A 205 6.49 -17.29 35.59
N LEU A 206 5.64 -17.32 34.56
CA LEU A 206 4.45 -16.47 34.48
C LEU A 206 3.23 -17.29 34.04
N GLN A 207 2.11 -17.09 34.73
CA GLN A 207 0.85 -17.75 34.42
C GLN A 207 -0.16 -16.74 33.88
N SER A 208 -0.85 -17.14 32.82
CA SER A 208 -1.91 -16.37 32.18
C SER A 208 -3.25 -17.11 32.35
N PRO A 209 -4.29 -16.46 32.90
CA PRO A 209 -5.59 -17.10 33.11
C PRO A 209 -6.34 -17.43 31.81
N SER A 210 -5.99 -16.78 30.69
CA SER A 210 -6.68 -16.95 29.41
C SER A 210 -5.75 -16.67 28.22
N LEU A 211 -6.02 -17.25 27.06
CA LEU A 211 -5.25 -16.99 25.83
C LEU A 211 -5.25 -15.50 25.41
N ASN A 212 -6.35 -14.78 25.66
CA ASN A 212 -6.46 -13.34 25.37
C ASN A 212 -5.51 -12.47 26.23
N GLN A 213 -5.04 -13.00 27.37
CA GLN A 213 -4.10 -12.33 28.27
C GLN A 213 -2.64 -12.74 28.01
N LEU A 214 -2.37 -13.59 27.02
CA LEU A 214 -1.02 -14.05 26.70
C LEU A 214 -0.09 -12.90 26.26
N ILE A 215 -0.61 -11.95 25.46
CA ILE A 215 0.15 -10.78 25.01
C ILE A 215 0.63 -9.94 26.21
N PRO A 216 -0.26 -9.50 27.14
CA PRO A 216 0.15 -8.88 28.40
C PRO A 216 1.17 -9.69 29.22
N THR A 217 1.01 -11.01 29.30
CA THR A 217 1.94 -11.88 30.05
C THR A 217 3.34 -11.91 29.43
N VAL A 218 3.45 -12.01 28.10
CA VAL A 218 4.73 -11.97 27.37
C VAL A 218 5.37 -10.58 27.50
N ASN A 219 4.56 -9.53 27.55
CA ASN A 219 5.03 -8.16 27.78
C ASN A 219 5.68 -8.03 29.16
N GLN A 220 5.00 -8.52 30.20
CA GLN A 220 5.49 -8.54 31.58
C GLN A 220 6.79 -9.36 31.69
N MET A 221 6.88 -10.48 30.98
CA MET A 221 8.10 -11.30 30.91
C MET A 221 9.28 -10.51 30.35
N ALA A 222 9.11 -9.85 29.20
CA ALA A 222 10.17 -9.07 28.58
C ALA A 222 10.63 -7.91 29.48
N GLU A 223 9.70 -7.29 30.21
CA GLU A 223 10.01 -6.23 31.17
C GLU A 223 10.81 -6.74 32.37
N ALA A 224 10.43 -7.90 32.93
CA ALA A 224 11.17 -8.53 34.02
C ALA A 224 12.61 -8.87 33.60
N VAL A 225 12.76 -9.46 32.41
CA VAL A 225 14.06 -9.78 31.81
C VAL A 225 14.90 -8.50 31.59
N ASN A 226 14.32 -7.45 31.02
CA ASN A 226 15.02 -6.17 30.78
C ASN A 226 15.46 -5.47 32.07
N ARG A 227 14.63 -5.52 33.12
CA ARG A 227 14.93 -4.92 34.41
C ARG A 227 16.07 -5.65 35.10
N GLN A 228 16.04 -6.98 35.09
CA GLN A 228 17.00 -7.81 35.82
C GLN A 228 18.34 -7.96 35.08
N LEU A 229 18.35 -8.01 33.73
CA LEU A 229 19.58 -8.15 32.93
C LEU A 229 20.24 -6.84 32.55
N PHE A 230 19.45 -5.84 32.18
CA PHE A 230 19.96 -4.61 31.56
C PHE A 230 19.73 -3.35 32.41
N ASN A 231 19.21 -3.54 33.64
CA ASN A 231 18.83 -2.46 34.57
C ASN A 231 17.96 -1.38 33.90
N ARG A 232 17.12 -1.81 32.93
CA ARG A 232 16.24 -0.92 32.17
C ARG A 232 14.87 -0.92 32.83
N SER A 233 14.51 0.18 33.47
CA SER A 233 13.11 0.47 33.78
C SER A 233 12.40 0.84 32.49
N VAL A 234 11.68 -0.14 31.91
CA VAL A 234 10.67 0.19 30.91
C VAL A 234 9.52 0.80 31.70
N ALA A 235 9.22 2.08 31.49
CA ALA A 235 8.05 2.71 32.11
C ALA A 235 6.82 1.94 31.67
N ALA A 236 6.25 1.17 32.59
CA ALA A 236 5.00 0.47 32.37
C ALA A 236 3.91 1.52 32.11
N ALA A 237 3.14 1.32 31.04
CA ALA A 237 1.83 1.95 30.91
C ALA A 237 1.06 1.61 32.20
N THR A 238 0.84 2.63 33.02
CA THR A 238 0.34 2.46 34.39
C THR A 238 -1.13 2.06 34.31
N GLN A 239 -1.44 0.80 34.58
CA GLN A 239 -2.78 0.42 35.04
C GLN A 239 -2.95 0.98 36.46
N PRO A 240 -3.99 1.78 36.76
CA PRO A 240 -4.25 2.18 38.13
C PRO A 240 -4.89 1.03 38.90
N ALA A 241 -4.19 0.55 39.92
CA ALA A 241 -4.80 -0.17 41.03
C ALA A 241 -5.63 0.81 41.85
N ALA A 242 -6.86 0.41 42.19
CA ALA A 242 -7.73 1.15 43.08
C ALA A 242 -7.12 1.19 44.50
N SER A 243 -6.99 2.38 45.06
CA SER A 243 -6.94 2.57 46.51
C SER A 243 -7.79 3.76 46.91
N GLU A 244 -8.79 3.47 47.74
CA GLU A 244 -9.70 4.40 48.38
C GLU A 244 -8.98 5.31 49.38
N GLY A 245 -9.50 6.54 49.55
CA GLY A 245 -9.17 7.41 50.69
C GLY A 245 -9.37 8.90 50.41
N PRO A 246 -10.31 9.60 51.09
CA PRO A 246 -10.65 10.99 50.82
C PRO A 246 -9.83 11.95 51.69
N SER A 247 -9.32 13.04 51.13
CA SER A 247 -9.15 14.27 51.91
C SER A 247 -9.12 15.50 51.01
N THR A 248 -9.83 16.49 51.50
CA THR A 248 -10.15 17.79 50.92
C THR A 248 -8.93 18.70 50.84
N ARG A 249 -8.86 19.53 49.78
CA ARG A 249 -8.58 20.98 49.83
C ARG A 249 -8.54 21.57 48.41
N ASN A 250 -9.46 22.49 48.15
CA ASN A 250 -9.46 23.41 47.00
C ASN A 250 -8.12 24.15 46.88
N PRO A 251 -7.71 24.46 45.63
CA PRO A 251 -7.48 25.87 45.34
C PRO A 251 -8.03 26.28 43.96
N GLU A 252 -9.08 27.11 43.99
CA GLU A 252 -9.58 27.96 42.89
C GLU A 252 -8.58 29.05 42.45
N LEU A 253 -7.28 28.85 42.64
CA LEU A 253 -6.28 29.88 42.36
C LEU A 253 -5.30 29.33 41.33
N LEU A 254 -5.41 29.87 40.11
CA LEU A 254 -4.48 29.85 38.95
C LEU A 254 -5.15 29.35 37.65
N LEU A 255 -6.01 30.19 37.06
CA LEU A 255 -6.35 30.10 35.64
C LEU A 255 -5.57 31.19 34.86
N PRO A 256 -4.76 30.85 33.85
CA PRO A 256 -4.40 31.79 32.79
C PRO A 256 -5.55 31.91 31.78
N GLU A 257 -5.80 33.15 31.38
CA GLU A 257 -6.97 33.67 30.65
C GLU A 257 -7.02 33.30 29.15
N SER A 258 -6.68 32.06 28.79
CA SER A 258 -6.53 31.65 27.38
C SER A 258 -7.12 30.26 27.08
N VAL A 259 -8.37 30.01 27.48
CA VAL A 259 -9.12 28.82 27.04
C VAL A 259 -10.34 29.27 26.23
N MET A 260 -10.39 28.86 24.97
CA MET A 260 -11.52 29.08 24.07
C MET A 260 -12.82 28.48 24.63
N PRO A 261 -14.01 29.04 24.35
CA PRO A 261 -15.27 28.49 24.87
C PRO A 261 -15.51 27.08 24.31
N GLY A 262 -15.55 26.07 25.18
CA GLY A 262 -15.92 24.69 24.83
C GLY A 262 -14.85 23.62 25.09
N GLN A 263 -13.66 23.99 25.54
CA GLN A 263 -12.68 23.02 26.07
C GLN A 263 -12.79 22.97 27.60
N THR A 264 -13.47 21.94 28.11
CA THR A 264 -13.36 21.58 29.52
C THR A 264 -11.99 21.00 29.78
N ILE A 265 -11.24 21.66 30.64
CA ILE A 265 -9.94 21.22 31.14
C ILE A 265 -10.17 19.88 31.86
N SER A 266 -9.50 18.82 31.43
CA SER A 266 -9.62 17.52 32.11
C SER A 266 -9.26 17.67 33.59
N TYR A 267 -10.14 17.19 34.47
CA TYR A 267 -9.93 17.23 35.93
C TYR A 267 -8.71 16.41 36.40
N LEU A 268 -8.13 15.59 35.51
CA LEU A 268 -6.94 14.78 35.77
C LEU A 268 -5.65 15.53 35.45
N ASN A 269 -5.64 16.35 34.40
CA ASN A 269 -4.47 17.11 33.97
C ASN A 269 -4.87 18.20 32.96
N PRO A 270 -4.42 19.46 33.13
CA PRO A 270 -4.70 20.53 32.18
C PRO A 270 -4.15 20.33 30.75
N ASN A 271 -3.25 19.36 30.54
CA ASN A 271 -2.78 18.94 29.20
C ASN A 271 -3.56 17.78 28.58
N PHE A 272 -4.55 17.21 29.28
CA PHE A 272 -5.37 16.12 28.75
C PHE A 272 -6.63 16.69 28.10
N ILE A 273 -6.88 16.28 26.86
CA ILE A 273 -8.15 16.52 26.19
C ILE A 273 -9.11 15.44 26.70
N GLU A 274 -10.07 15.84 27.53
CA GLU A 274 -11.14 14.96 27.96
C GLU A 274 -12.06 14.66 26.76
N VAL A 275 -11.91 13.48 26.15
CA VAL A 275 -12.86 13.00 25.16
C VAL A 275 -14.05 12.44 25.93
N THR A 276 -15.03 13.28 26.24
CA THR A 276 -16.29 12.80 26.80
C THR A 276 -16.94 11.80 25.81
N PRO A 277 -17.31 10.60 26.25
CA PRO A 277 -17.98 9.61 25.40
C PRO A 277 -19.22 10.19 24.72
N GLU A 278 -19.97 11.05 25.42
CA GLU A 278 -21.20 11.64 24.90
C GLU A 278 -20.97 12.63 23.74
N GLY A 279 -19.87 13.39 23.77
CA GLY A 279 -19.44 14.27 22.65
C GLY A 279 -18.76 13.51 21.50
N SER A 280 -18.31 12.27 21.73
CA SER A 280 -17.70 11.41 20.71
C SER A 280 -18.66 10.39 20.10
N LEU A 281 -19.78 10.08 20.78
CA LEU A 281 -20.83 9.16 20.30
C LEU A 281 -21.89 9.84 19.42
N ARG A 282 -22.04 11.16 19.53
CA ARG A 282 -22.89 11.99 18.65
C ARG A 282 -22.16 13.28 18.32
N GLN A 283 -21.13 13.19 17.46
CA GLN A 283 -20.47 14.39 16.97
C GLN A 283 -21.49 15.25 16.20
N PRO A 284 -21.65 16.53 16.56
CA PRO A 284 -22.48 17.45 15.78
C PRO A 284 -21.98 17.49 14.33
N GLY A 285 -22.89 17.29 13.36
CA GLY A 285 -22.56 17.31 11.93
C GLY A 285 -21.96 16.02 11.37
N LEU A 286 -21.96 14.90 12.11
CA LEU A 286 -21.69 13.57 11.55
C LEU A 286 -23.00 12.81 11.34
N TRP A 287 -23.30 12.48 10.08
CA TRP A 287 -24.40 11.60 9.72
C TRP A 287 -23.87 10.27 9.15
N ARG A 288 -24.61 9.19 9.40
CA ARG A 288 -24.28 7.84 8.92
C ARG A 288 -25.53 7.14 8.40
N SER A 289 -25.41 6.55 7.22
CA SER A 289 -26.45 5.77 6.58
C SER A 289 -26.70 4.42 7.26
N GLN A 290 -27.76 3.73 6.83
CA GLN A 290 -27.88 2.30 7.05
C GLN A 290 -26.70 1.51 6.46
N THR A 291 -26.50 0.28 6.94
CA THR A 291 -25.47 -0.62 6.39
C THR A 291 -26.00 -1.30 5.13
N PHE A 292 -25.25 -1.18 4.04
CA PHE A 292 -25.47 -1.93 2.80
C PHE A 292 -24.83 -3.31 2.90
N THR A 293 -25.45 -4.30 2.27
CA THR A 293 -24.99 -5.70 2.24
C THR A 293 -23.96 -5.99 1.14
N GLU A 294 -23.48 -4.95 0.46
CA GLU A 294 -22.52 -5.03 -0.64
C GLU A 294 -21.37 -4.04 -0.42
N ALA A 295 -20.23 -4.28 -1.06
CA ALA A 295 -19.14 -3.31 -1.14
C ALA A 295 -19.49 -2.19 -2.11
N VAL A 296 -19.65 -0.98 -1.59
CA VAL A 296 -19.70 0.24 -2.41
C VAL A 296 -18.26 0.57 -2.84
N LEU A 297 -17.99 0.47 -4.14
CA LEU A 297 -16.68 0.71 -4.74
C LEU A 297 -16.44 2.20 -5.02
N SER A 298 -17.51 2.91 -5.40
CA SER A 298 -17.47 4.32 -5.77
C SER A 298 -18.80 4.98 -5.48
N ILE A 299 -18.77 6.27 -5.13
CA ILE A 299 -19.95 7.12 -5.04
C ILE A 299 -19.77 8.39 -5.89
N ASP A 300 -20.87 8.99 -6.31
CA ASP A 300 -20.92 10.38 -6.78
C ASP A 300 -22.19 11.07 -6.24
N VAL A 301 -22.17 12.40 -6.18
CA VAL A 301 -23.23 13.24 -5.61
C VAL A 301 -23.49 14.42 -6.54
N GLY A 302 -24.76 14.69 -6.80
CA GLY A 302 -25.24 15.84 -7.54
C GLY A 302 -26.70 15.73 -7.94
N ASP A 303 -27.30 16.84 -8.35
CA ASP A 303 -28.66 16.91 -8.91
C ASP A 303 -28.76 16.17 -10.25
N ALA A 304 -29.28 14.94 -10.21
CA ALA A 304 -29.38 14.06 -11.38
C ALA A 304 -30.72 14.20 -12.11
N ASP A 305 -31.80 14.55 -11.40
CA ASP A 305 -33.13 14.73 -12.00
C ASP A 305 -33.51 16.19 -12.30
N GLY A 306 -32.65 17.14 -11.93
CA GLY A 306 -32.83 18.58 -12.16
C GLY A 306 -33.84 19.23 -11.20
N ASP A 307 -34.11 18.62 -10.03
CA ASP A 307 -35.06 19.13 -9.04
C ASP A 307 -34.44 20.11 -8.02
N GLY A 308 -33.12 20.34 -8.11
CA GLY A 308 -32.35 21.22 -7.23
C GLY A 308 -31.88 20.57 -5.93
N ARG A 309 -32.07 19.25 -5.75
CA ARG A 309 -31.53 18.49 -4.62
C ARG A 309 -30.54 17.46 -5.12
N ASP A 310 -29.46 17.24 -4.38
CA ASP A 310 -28.47 16.25 -4.79
C ASP A 310 -28.94 14.82 -4.49
N GLU A 311 -28.78 13.94 -5.47
CA GLU A 311 -28.85 12.49 -5.28
C GLU A 311 -27.47 11.90 -4.97
N LEU A 312 -27.45 10.85 -4.14
CA LEU A 312 -26.27 10.01 -3.95
C LEU A 312 -26.34 8.81 -4.89
N VAL A 313 -25.41 8.72 -5.83
CA VAL A 313 -25.24 7.56 -6.69
C VAL A 313 -24.17 6.66 -6.09
N ALA A 314 -24.54 5.45 -5.69
CA ALA A 314 -23.60 4.45 -5.20
C ALA A 314 -23.44 3.30 -6.19
N LEU A 315 -22.20 2.88 -6.41
CA LEU A 315 -21.85 1.79 -7.31
C LEU A 315 -21.20 0.65 -6.52
N SER A 316 -21.78 -0.53 -6.65
CA SER A 316 -21.16 -1.81 -6.33
C SER A 316 -20.70 -2.50 -7.62
N ALA A 317 -19.96 -3.61 -7.51
CA ALA A 317 -19.44 -4.33 -8.68
C ALA A 317 -20.54 -4.80 -9.66
N THR A 318 -21.78 -4.94 -9.17
CA THR A 318 -22.91 -5.52 -9.92
C THR A 318 -24.13 -4.61 -10.00
N ARG A 319 -24.11 -3.44 -9.37
CA ARG A 319 -25.27 -2.55 -9.32
C ARG A 319 -24.88 -1.08 -9.18
N VAL A 320 -25.64 -0.22 -9.85
CA VAL A 320 -25.70 1.22 -9.60
C VAL A 320 -27.04 1.52 -8.95
N THR A 321 -27.02 2.23 -7.83
CA THR A 321 -28.22 2.64 -7.10
C THR A 321 -28.21 4.13 -6.87
N VAL A 322 -29.33 4.79 -7.19
CA VAL A 322 -29.58 6.20 -6.87
C VAL A 322 -30.35 6.26 -5.56
N TYR A 323 -29.79 7.00 -4.61
CA TYR A 323 -30.38 7.23 -3.30
C TYR A 323 -30.76 8.68 -3.11
N ARG A 324 -31.92 8.90 -2.48
CA ARG A 324 -32.31 10.19 -1.93
C ARG A 324 -32.28 10.10 -0.42
N ARG A 325 -31.72 11.12 0.25
CA ARG A 325 -31.75 11.18 1.71
C ARG A 325 -33.15 11.59 2.16
N VAL A 326 -33.75 10.77 3.01
CA VAL A 326 -35.04 11.03 3.64
C VAL A 326 -34.85 10.82 5.13
N ASP A 327 -35.02 11.89 5.90
CA ASP A 327 -34.72 11.95 7.32
C ASP A 327 -33.28 11.50 7.63
N GLN A 328 -33.14 10.36 8.34
CA GLN A 328 -31.84 9.78 8.70
C GLN A 328 -31.40 8.64 7.76
N GLY A 329 -32.20 8.26 6.77
CA GLY A 329 -31.93 7.11 5.89
C GLY A 329 -31.70 7.49 4.43
N LEU A 330 -31.08 6.57 3.69
CA LEU A 330 -31.01 6.64 2.23
C LEU A 330 -32.10 5.78 1.60
N GLN A 331 -33.07 6.40 0.94
CA GLN A 331 -34.10 5.69 0.20
C GLN A 331 -33.59 5.36 -1.21
N SER A 332 -33.60 4.08 -1.58
CA SER A 332 -33.31 3.67 -2.98
C SER A 332 -34.46 4.11 -3.87
N VAL A 333 -34.17 4.95 -4.86
CA VAL A 333 -35.18 5.50 -5.80
C VAL A 333 -35.13 4.77 -7.13
N ALA A 334 -33.93 4.44 -7.62
CA ALA A 334 -33.74 3.67 -8.84
C ALA A 334 -32.48 2.80 -8.78
N GLU A 335 -32.52 1.68 -9.50
CA GLU A 335 -31.41 0.73 -9.56
C GLU A 335 -31.18 0.25 -11.00
N HIS A 336 -29.91 0.06 -11.36
CA HIS A 336 -29.48 -0.59 -12.60
C HIS A 336 -28.52 -1.72 -12.26
N ARG A 337 -28.75 -2.92 -12.82
CA ARG A 337 -27.95 -4.12 -12.52
C ARG A 337 -27.05 -4.48 -13.68
N ALA A 338 -25.83 -4.91 -13.35
CA ALA A 338 -24.86 -5.41 -14.30
C ALA A 338 -25.37 -6.68 -15.01
N GLY A 339 -25.01 -6.82 -16.28
CA GLY A 339 -25.10 -8.09 -16.98
C GLY A 339 -24.14 -9.13 -16.40
N LYS A 340 -24.33 -10.41 -16.75
CA LYS A 340 -23.52 -11.52 -16.21
C LYS A 340 -22.03 -11.43 -16.53
N LEU A 341 -21.68 -10.69 -17.58
CA LEU A 341 -20.30 -10.51 -18.06
C LEU A 341 -19.77 -9.10 -17.76
N ASP A 342 -20.57 -8.27 -17.10
CA ASP A 342 -20.23 -6.90 -16.77
C ASP A 342 -19.69 -6.84 -15.35
N THR A 343 -18.72 -5.96 -15.12
CA THR A 343 -18.23 -5.65 -13.79
C THR A 343 -17.99 -4.16 -13.71
N PHE A 344 -18.81 -3.50 -12.90
CA PHE A 344 -18.73 -2.07 -12.68
C PHE A 344 -17.50 -1.72 -11.83
N LYS A 345 -16.87 -0.59 -12.14
CA LYS A 345 -15.61 -0.18 -11.51
C LYS A 345 -15.73 1.14 -10.78
N TRP A 346 -16.23 2.19 -11.41
CA TRP A 346 -16.49 3.46 -10.74
C TRP A 346 -17.60 4.24 -11.44
N VAL A 347 -18.12 5.24 -10.74
CA VAL A 347 -19.18 6.13 -11.23
C VAL A 347 -18.70 7.57 -11.16
N ALA A 348 -19.12 8.36 -12.15
CA ALA A 348 -18.94 9.80 -12.17
C ALA A 348 -20.21 10.47 -12.72
N MET A 349 -20.42 11.74 -12.43
CA MET A 349 -21.56 12.51 -12.89
C MET A 349 -21.10 13.78 -13.60
N ALA A 350 -21.63 14.01 -14.80
CA ALA A 350 -21.40 15.21 -15.60
C ALA A 350 -22.52 15.40 -16.62
N ASP A 351 -22.78 16.66 -16.97
CA ASP A 351 -23.62 17.01 -18.12
C ASP A 351 -22.84 16.68 -19.41
N VAL A 352 -23.24 15.59 -20.07
CA VAL A 352 -22.58 15.11 -21.30
C VAL A 352 -23.40 15.39 -22.55
N ASP A 353 -24.71 15.57 -22.44
CA ASP A 353 -25.60 15.89 -23.56
C ASP A 353 -25.85 17.40 -23.74
N GLY A 354 -25.48 18.22 -22.76
CA GLY A 354 -25.55 19.68 -22.76
C GLY A 354 -26.92 20.23 -22.34
N ASP A 355 -27.76 19.44 -21.68
CA ASP A 355 -29.10 19.85 -21.25
C ASP A 355 -29.15 20.49 -19.85
N GLY A 356 -28.01 20.59 -19.16
CA GLY A 356 -27.88 21.18 -17.83
C GLY A 356 -28.20 20.22 -16.67
N ARG A 357 -28.53 18.95 -16.94
CA ARG A 357 -28.67 17.90 -15.93
C ARG A 357 -27.42 17.02 -15.90
N LEU A 358 -27.17 16.38 -14.76
CA LEU A 358 -26.04 15.47 -14.64
C LEU A 358 -26.43 14.06 -15.08
N GLU A 359 -25.77 13.54 -16.10
CA GLU A 359 -25.83 12.11 -16.42
C GLU A 359 -24.87 11.30 -15.54
N ILE A 360 -25.24 10.04 -15.29
CA ILE A 360 -24.43 9.09 -14.53
C ILE A 360 -23.57 8.28 -15.51
N LEU A 361 -22.27 8.50 -15.43
CA LEU A 361 -21.24 7.84 -16.22
C LEU A 361 -20.74 6.61 -15.46
N VAL A 362 -20.93 5.42 -16.04
CA VAL A 362 -20.54 4.16 -15.41
C VAL A 362 -19.37 3.56 -16.15
N ALA A 363 -18.21 3.50 -15.49
CA ALA A 363 -17.07 2.77 -16.01
C ALA A 363 -17.26 1.27 -15.78
N ASN A 364 -17.41 0.53 -16.86
CA ASN A 364 -17.70 -0.89 -16.86
C ASN A 364 -16.65 -1.65 -17.66
N ILE A 365 -16.36 -2.87 -17.22
CA ILE A 365 -15.55 -3.83 -17.96
C ILE A 365 -16.43 -4.99 -18.36
N PHE A 366 -16.42 -5.30 -19.66
CA PHE A 366 -17.09 -6.46 -20.23
C PHE A 366 -16.11 -7.61 -20.41
N GLN A 367 -16.48 -8.78 -19.88
CA GLN A 367 -15.76 -10.02 -20.04
C GLN A 367 -16.15 -10.68 -21.37
N ARG A 368 -15.18 -10.79 -22.29
CA ARG A 368 -15.38 -11.42 -23.60
C ARG A 368 -14.56 -12.69 -23.73
N ASN A 369 -15.19 -13.77 -24.22
CA ASN A 369 -14.44 -14.96 -24.57
C ASN A 369 -13.79 -14.82 -25.96
N LYS A 370 -12.48 -15.05 -26.09
CA LYS A 370 -11.77 -15.19 -27.38
C LYS A 370 -12.22 -16.48 -28.03
N GLY A 371 -13.05 -16.37 -29.06
CA GLY A 371 -13.38 -17.50 -29.92
C GLY A 371 -12.16 -17.93 -30.74
N ARG A 372 -11.43 -18.95 -30.31
CA ARG A 372 -10.51 -19.70 -31.18
C ARG A 372 -10.47 -21.17 -30.76
N ASN A 373 -10.71 -22.07 -31.73
CA ASN A 373 -10.54 -23.52 -31.54
C ASN A 373 -9.17 -23.79 -30.88
N PRO A 374 -9.12 -24.26 -29.62
CA PRO A 374 -7.86 -24.65 -29.03
C PRO A 374 -7.36 -25.86 -29.82
N GLY A 375 -6.18 -25.75 -30.42
CA GLY A 375 -5.49 -26.93 -30.92
C GLY A 375 -5.24 -27.91 -29.77
N PRO A 376 -5.01 -29.20 -30.04
CA PRO A 376 -4.87 -30.25 -29.02
C PRO A 376 -3.73 -30.03 -28.00
N GLU A 377 -2.89 -29.00 -28.16
CA GLU A 377 -1.77 -28.68 -27.26
C GLU A 377 -1.95 -27.39 -26.42
N SER A 378 -3.11 -26.73 -26.45
CA SER A 378 -3.31 -25.48 -25.71
C SER A 378 -4.60 -25.44 -24.89
N ILE A 379 -4.62 -26.14 -23.75
CA ILE A 379 -5.48 -25.74 -22.63
C ILE A 379 -4.79 -24.55 -21.97
N LYS A 380 -5.06 -23.34 -22.48
CA LYS A 380 -4.70 -22.10 -21.78
C LYS A 380 -5.99 -21.50 -21.24
N LEU A 381 -5.98 -21.09 -19.98
CA LEU A 381 -6.96 -20.17 -19.40
C LEU A 381 -6.80 -18.75 -20.01
N SER A 382 -6.60 -18.64 -21.33
CA SER A 382 -6.27 -17.40 -22.07
C SER A 382 -7.41 -16.93 -22.99
N ASP A 383 -8.59 -17.50 -22.83
CA ASP A 383 -9.72 -17.21 -23.70
C ASP A 383 -10.60 -16.10 -23.14
N THR A 384 -10.19 -15.35 -22.13
CA THR A 384 -10.97 -14.24 -21.56
C THR A 384 -10.24 -12.91 -21.76
N GLU A 385 -10.88 -11.96 -22.43
CA GLU A 385 -10.44 -10.58 -22.60
C GLU A 385 -11.36 -9.64 -21.83
N TRP A 386 -10.78 -8.65 -21.18
CA TRP A 386 -11.49 -7.63 -20.39
C TRP A 386 -11.43 -6.31 -21.16
N GLU A 387 -12.54 -5.91 -21.75
CA GLU A 387 -12.63 -4.70 -22.58
C GLU A 387 -13.46 -3.63 -21.85
N PRO A 388 -13.08 -2.33 -21.92
CA PRO A 388 -13.95 -1.28 -21.43
C PRO A 388 -15.25 -1.27 -22.24
N ALA A 389 -16.38 -1.27 -21.53
CA ALA A 389 -17.73 -1.24 -22.09
C ALA A 389 -18.61 -0.32 -21.26
N SER A 390 -18.12 0.90 -21.04
CA SER A 390 -18.80 1.91 -20.24
C SER A 390 -20.15 2.31 -20.83
N PHE A 391 -21.02 2.86 -20.02
CA PHE A 391 -22.35 3.28 -20.44
C PHE A 391 -22.79 4.51 -19.65
N VAL A 392 -23.85 5.16 -20.12
CA VAL A 392 -24.38 6.39 -19.55
C VAL A 392 -25.83 6.17 -19.18
N LEU A 393 -26.17 6.52 -17.94
CA LEU A 393 -27.54 6.49 -17.43
C LEU A 393 -28.04 7.92 -17.24
N LYS A 394 -29.30 8.16 -17.60
CA LYS A 394 -30.05 9.36 -17.28
C LYS A 394 -31.10 9.02 -16.24
N PHE A 395 -31.24 9.87 -15.23
CA PHE A 395 -32.21 9.70 -14.15
C PHE A 395 -33.37 10.70 -14.34
N ASP A 396 -34.61 10.22 -14.29
CA ASP A 396 -35.81 11.04 -14.48
C ASP A 396 -36.57 11.32 -13.17
N GLY A 397 -35.95 11.04 -12.02
CA GLY A 397 -36.56 11.11 -10.69
C GLY A 397 -37.20 9.80 -10.23
N LYS A 398 -37.38 8.80 -11.11
CA LYS A 398 -37.98 7.49 -10.75
C LYS A 398 -37.26 6.30 -11.35
N ARG A 399 -36.61 6.46 -12.50
CA ARG A 399 -36.02 5.36 -13.28
C ARG A 399 -34.69 5.79 -13.87
N LEU A 400 -33.82 4.80 -14.05
CA LEU A 400 -32.58 4.94 -14.79
C LEU A 400 -32.81 4.47 -16.23
N ALA A 401 -32.66 5.38 -17.18
CA ALA A 401 -32.70 5.09 -18.60
C ALA A 401 -31.27 5.03 -19.14
N VAL A 402 -30.95 3.99 -19.91
CA VAL A 402 -29.64 3.90 -20.57
C VAL A 402 -29.68 4.72 -21.85
N VAL A 403 -28.83 5.75 -21.94
CA VAL A 403 -28.80 6.69 -23.08
C VAL A 403 -27.62 6.42 -24.03
N ALA A 404 -26.58 5.74 -23.53
CA ALA A 404 -25.46 5.25 -24.34
C ALA A 404 -24.96 3.93 -23.76
N GLU A 405 -24.65 2.96 -24.61
CA GLU A 405 -24.20 1.63 -24.21
C GLU A 405 -22.89 1.22 -24.89
N ARG A 406 -22.11 0.38 -24.21
CA ARG A 406 -20.90 -0.29 -24.73
C ARG A 406 -19.88 0.68 -25.34
N LEU A 407 -19.67 1.81 -24.67
CA LEU A 407 -18.60 2.75 -25.01
C LEU A 407 -17.24 2.06 -24.81
N PRO A 408 -16.36 2.04 -25.83
CA PRO A 408 -15.09 1.33 -25.80
C PRO A 408 -13.99 2.07 -25.00
N TYR A 409 -14.41 2.82 -23.97
CA TYR A 409 -13.57 3.75 -23.23
C TYR A 409 -13.83 3.61 -21.74
N PHE A 410 -12.79 3.84 -20.94
CA PHE A 410 -12.96 4.18 -19.53
C PHE A 410 -13.40 5.64 -19.44
N VAL A 411 -14.52 5.91 -18.77
CA VAL A 411 -15.11 7.25 -18.66
C VAL A 411 -14.98 7.77 -17.24
N ASN A 412 -14.76 9.07 -17.07
CA ASN A 412 -14.81 9.76 -15.78
C ASN A 412 -15.19 11.23 -15.99
N ALA A 413 -15.51 11.94 -14.91
CA ALA A 413 -15.69 13.38 -14.91
C ALA A 413 -14.74 14.01 -13.90
N VAL A 414 -13.89 14.93 -14.36
CA VAL A 414 -12.89 15.59 -13.51
C VAL A 414 -13.22 17.08 -13.42
N PRO A 415 -13.32 17.66 -12.22
CA PRO A 415 -13.50 19.10 -12.08
C PRO A 415 -12.23 19.83 -12.50
N PHE A 416 -12.38 20.81 -13.39
CA PHE A 416 -11.32 21.75 -13.76
C PHE A 416 -11.68 23.16 -13.31
N PRO A 417 -10.69 23.97 -12.87
CA PRO A 417 -10.90 25.38 -12.58
C PRO A 417 -11.60 26.09 -13.75
N ASN A 418 -12.64 26.87 -13.46
CA ASN A 418 -13.42 27.66 -14.44
C ASN A 418 -14.19 26.87 -15.52
N ARG A 419 -14.11 25.54 -15.56
CA ARG A 419 -14.79 24.69 -16.56
C ARG A 419 -15.81 23.72 -15.97
N GLY A 420 -15.80 23.56 -14.65
CA GLY A 420 -16.68 22.60 -13.96
C GLY A 420 -16.26 21.16 -14.22
N ARG A 421 -17.21 20.22 -14.12
CA ARG A 421 -16.96 18.79 -14.34
C ARG A 421 -16.78 18.52 -15.84
N VAL A 422 -15.56 18.20 -16.26
CA VAL A 422 -15.24 17.87 -17.66
C VAL A 422 -15.31 16.37 -17.86
N PRO A 423 -16.16 15.86 -18.77
CA PRO A 423 -16.22 14.45 -19.11
C PRO A 423 -14.99 14.03 -19.92
N LEU A 424 -14.22 13.10 -19.35
CA LEU A 424 -13.02 12.53 -19.94
C LEU A 424 -13.23 11.06 -20.30
N ALA A 425 -12.55 10.64 -21.34
CA ALA A 425 -12.52 9.25 -21.77
C ALA A 425 -11.12 8.84 -22.22
N GLN A 426 -10.79 7.58 -21.94
CA GLN A 426 -9.50 6.99 -22.26
C GLN A 426 -9.72 5.58 -22.79
N ALA A 427 -9.13 5.28 -23.94
CA ALA A 427 -9.21 3.96 -24.55
C ALA A 427 -8.35 2.94 -23.80
N ARG A 428 -8.60 1.66 -24.06
CA ARG A 428 -7.69 0.59 -23.64
C ARG A 428 -6.38 0.71 -24.41
N GLY A 429 -5.26 0.53 -23.70
CA GLY A 429 -3.93 0.58 -24.29
C GLY A 429 -3.68 -0.54 -25.29
N ARG A 430 -2.71 -0.32 -26.20
CA ARG A 430 -2.29 -1.32 -27.19
C ARG A 430 -1.36 -2.34 -26.54
N TYR A 431 -1.19 -3.51 -27.17
CA TYR A 431 -0.23 -4.55 -26.76
C TYR A 431 -0.36 -5.06 -25.31
N GLY A 432 -1.56 -4.94 -24.72
CA GLY A 432 -1.86 -5.43 -23.38
C GLY A 432 -1.76 -4.36 -22.29
N GLU A 433 -1.38 -3.13 -22.62
CA GLU A 433 -1.46 -2.00 -21.71
C GLU A 433 -2.91 -1.72 -21.31
N LEU A 434 -3.12 -1.28 -20.08
CA LEU A 434 -4.47 -1.06 -19.54
C LEU A 434 -5.10 0.22 -20.09
N PHE A 435 -4.32 1.30 -20.18
CA PHE A 435 -4.75 2.62 -20.62
C PHE A 435 -3.96 3.06 -21.85
N ASP A 436 -4.63 3.71 -22.80
CA ASP A 436 -3.95 4.41 -23.90
C ASP A 436 -3.24 5.67 -23.36
N SER A 437 -2.22 6.13 -24.06
CA SER A 437 -1.50 7.37 -23.75
C SER A 437 -2.36 8.63 -23.90
N GLU A 438 -3.39 8.59 -24.74
CA GLU A 438 -4.24 9.74 -25.03
C GLU A 438 -5.53 9.73 -24.19
N ILE A 439 -5.85 10.88 -23.61
CA ILE A 439 -7.11 11.16 -22.92
C ILE A 439 -7.81 12.26 -23.70
N PHE A 440 -9.10 12.10 -23.95
CA PHE A 440 -9.89 13.08 -24.70
C PHE A 440 -11.14 13.48 -23.92
N GLU A 441 -11.60 14.70 -24.16
CA GLU A 441 -12.95 15.08 -23.72
C GLU A 441 -13.96 14.47 -24.68
N TRP A 442 -15.16 14.21 -24.19
CA TRP A 442 -16.22 13.65 -25.03
C TRP A 442 -17.57 14.25 -24.66
N ARG A 443 -18.49 14.20 -25.61
CA ARG A 443 -19.89 14.55 -25.39
C ARG A 443 -20.80 13.49 -25.95
N LEU A 444 -22.01 13.42 -25.41
CA LEU A 444 -23.05 12.56 -25.92
C LEU A 444 -23.83 13.30 -27.01
N ARG A 445 -23.91 12.72 -28.20
CA ARG A 445 -24.78 13.18 -29.29
C ARG A 445 -25.46 11.98 -29.92
N ASP A 446 -26.80 12.01 -30.00
CA ASP A 446 -27.61 10.94 -30.60
C ASP A 446 -27.27 9.54 -30.07
N GLY A 447 -27.04 9.43 -28.75
CA GLY A 447 -26.69 8.16 -28.10
C GLY A 447 -25.26 7.66 -28.35
N LYS A 448 -24.41 8.46 -29.00
CA LYS A 448 -23.01 8.13 -29.30
C LYS A 448 -22.05 9.10 -28.62
N ALA A 449 -20.93 8.57 -28.12
CA ALA A 449 -19.84 9.39 -27.64
C ALA A 449 -19.09 10.02 -28.82
N VAL A 450 -19.10 11.35 -28.88
CA VAL A 450 -18.33 12.16 -29.81
C VAL A 450 -17.14 12.73 -29.07
N THR A 451 -15.94 12.35 -29.47
CA THR A 451 -14.68 12.75 -28.85
C THR A 451 -14.17 14.07 -29.44
N THR A 452 -13.57 14.92 -28.63
CA THR A 452 -12.89 16.13 -29.07
C THR A 452 -11.37 15.89 -29.20
N ALA A 453 -10.58 16.96 -29.34
CA ALA A 453 -9.13 16.86 -29.35
C ALA A 453 -8.60 16.30 -28.02
N PRO A 454 -7.46 15.58 -28.02
CA PRO A 454 -6.83 15.10 -26.80
C PRO A 454 -6.54 16.24 -25.82
N VAL A 455 -6.79 15.99 -24.53
CA VAL A 455 -6.44 16.92 -23.45
C VAL A 455 -4.94 16.78 -23.20
N THR A 456 -4.24 17.92 -23.14
CA THR A 456 -2.83 17.93 -22.75
C THR A 456 -2.75 17.72 -21.25
N LEU A 457 -2.37 16.52 -20.82
CA LEU A 457 -2.18 16.15 -19.42
C LEU A 457 -0.77 15.58 -19.21
N PRO A 458 -0.22 15.67 -17.99
CA PRO A 458 1.02 14.98 -17.65
C PRO A 458 0.92 13.46 -17.93
N PRO A 459 2.02 12.82 -18.38
CA PRO A 459 2.01 11.40 -18.76
C PRO A 459 1.72 10.43 -17.60
N GLN A 460 1.77 10.90 -16.35
CA GLN A 460 1.44 10.12 -15.15
C GLN A 460 -0.07 10.11 -14.85
N CYS A 461 -0.85 10.97 -15.52
CA CYS A 461 -2.29 11.04 -15.40
C CYS A 461 -2.97 9.97 -16.27
N ASN A 462 -3.99 9.35 -15.71
CA ASN A 462 -4.97 8.53 -16.42
C ASN A 462 -6.37 8.96 -16.00
N VAL A 463 -7.40 8.43 -16.65
CA VAL A 463 -8.78 8.85 -16.42
C VAL A 463 -9.27 8.69 -14.97
N ALA A 464 -8.58 7.92 -14.11
CA ALA A 464 -9.03 7.59 -12.76
C ALA A 464 -8.17 8.16 -11.61
N ASN A 465 -6.97 8.70 -11.87
CA ASN A 465 -5.97 8.89 -10.81
C ASN A 465 -5.57 10.33 -10.48
N PHE A 466 -6.17 11.34 -11.11
CA PHE A 466 -5.77 12.72 -10.90
C PHE A 466 -6.94 13.65 -10.60
N ALA A 467 -6.61 14.80 -10.02
CA ALA A 467 -7.46 15.98 -9.97
C ALA A 467 -6.66 17.21 -10.40
N ALA A 468 -7.37 18.20 -10.93
CA ALA A 468 -6.81 19.44 -11.45
C ALA A 468 -7.23 20.62 -10.57
N GLY A 469 -6.31 21.51 -10.26
CA GLY A 469 -6.56 22.68 -9.42
C GLY A 469 -5.43 23.69 -9.51
N ASP A 470 -5.73 24.93 -9.13
CA ASP A 470 -4.69 25.94 -8.87
C ASP A 470 -4.32 25.84 -7.39
N PHE A 471 -3.17 25.24 -7.10
CA PHE A 471 -2.73 24.98 -5.73
C PHE A 471 -1.83 26.09 -5.19
N ASN A 472 -1.22 26.90 -6.07
CA ASN A 472 -0.24 27.92 -5.72
C ASN A 472 -0.80 29.36 -5.81
N GLY A 473 -2.02 29.53 -6.35
CA GLY A 473 -2.72 30.80 -6.52
C GLY A 473 -2.20 31.62 -7.70
N ASP A 474 -1.48 31.03 -8.66
CA ASP A 474 -0.90 31.74 -9.80
C ASP A 474 -1.79 31.74 -11.06
N GLY A 475 -2.95 31.08 -11.00
CA GLY A 475 -3.91 30.94 -12.08
C GLY A 475 -3.58 29.86 -13.11
N ALA A 476 -2.44 29.18 -12.99
CA ALA A 476 -2.14 27.97 -13.74
C ALA A 476 -2.78 26.75 -13.08
N VAL A 477 -2.94 25.68 -13.87
CA VAL A 477 -3.50 24.42 -13.36
C VAL A 477 -2.36 23.47 -13.05
N GLU A 478 -2.29 23.05 -11.79
CA GLU A 478 -1.50 21.92 -11.32
C GLU A 478 -2.33 20.64 -11.25
N TYR A 479 -1.63 19.52 -11.13
CA TYR A 479 -2.24 18.19 -11.06
C TYR A 479 -1.81 17.45 -9.81
N ALA A 480 -2.78 17.04 -9.00
CA ALA A 480 -2.58 16.08 -7.92
C ALA A 480 -2.85 14.68 -8.48
N VAL A 481 -1.91 13.75 -8.31
CA VAL A 481 -1.95 12.40 -8.90
C VAL A 481 -1.69 11.35 -7.83
N ILE A 482 -2.50 10.29 -7.82
CA ILE A 482 -2.23 9.08 -7.05
C ILE A 482 -1.50 8.07 -7.95
N THR A 483 -0.29 7.71 -7.55
CA THR A 483 0.53 6.72 -8.26
C THR A 483 0.04 5.28 -7.99
N ALA A 484 0.46 4.32 -8.81
CA ALA A 484 0.12 2.91 -8.65
C ALA A 484 0.58 2.29 -7.32
N ASP A 485 1.56 2.89 -6.62
CA ASP A 485 1.97 2.52 -5.27
C ASP A 485 1.23 3.27 -4.15
N ASN A 486 0.09 3.88 -4.48
CA ASN A 486 -0.77 4.69 -3.60
C ASN A 486 -0.01 5.87 -2.97
N ARG A 487 0.79 6.61 -3.76
CA ARG A 487 1.43 7.86 -3.32
C ARG A 487 0.74 9.05 -3.92
N LEU A 488 0.58 10.09 -3.13
CA LEU A 488 0.18 11.40 -3.62
C LEU A 488 1.39 12.10 -4.22
N MET A 489 1.24 12.64 -5.43
CA MET A 489 2.24 13.39 -6.16
C MET A 489 1.61 14.66 -6.71
N VAL A 490 2.32 15.78 -6.64
CA VAL A 490 1.88 17.06 -7.21
C VAL A 490 2.77 17.39 -8.40
N LEU A 491 2.15 17.73 -9.53
CA LEU A 491 2.79 18.04 -10.80
C LEU A 491 2.41 19.46 -11.25
N ASP A 492 3.32 20.14 -11.92
CA ASP A 492 3.01 21.39 -12.62
C ASP A 492 2.23 21.14 -13.94
N SER A 493 1.82 22.22 -14.60
CA SER A 493 1.10 22.19 -15.88
C SER A 493 1.87 21.50 -17.02
N THR A 494 3.19 21.39 -16.91
CA THR A 494 4.06 20.74 -17.90
C THR A 494 4.39 19.28 -17.55
N GLY A 495 3.97 18.81 -16.37
CA GLY A 495 4.22 17.46 -15.86
C GLY A 495 5.51 17.30 -15.04
N ASN A 496 6.20 18.39 -14.66
CA ASN A 496 7.31 18.28 -13.73
C ASN A 496 6.79 18.02 -12.32
N ARG A 497 7.49 17.16 -11.60
CA ARG A 497 7.12 16.80 -10.23
C ARG A 497 7.57 17.88 -9.25
N LEU A 498 6.59 18.54 -8.64
CA LEU A 498 6.80 19.50 -7.55
C LEU A 498 6.99 18.77 -6.21
N TRP A 499 6.19 17.74 -5.93
CA TRP A 499 6.23 17.01 -4.67
C TRP A 499 5.76 15.56 -4.79
N ARG A 500 6.21 14.68 -3.90
CA ARG A 500 5.69 13.30 -3.75
C ARG A 500 5.75 12.83 -2.30
N SER A 501 4.69 12.17 -1.86
CA SER A 501 4.60 11.58 -0.53
C SER A 501 5.59 10.42 -0.34
N ARG A 502 6.07 10.23 0.90
CA ARG A 502 7.12 9.25 1.22
C ARG A 502 6.59 7.91 1.69
N GLN A 503 5.95 7.86 2.86
CA GLN A 503 5.58 6.59 3.53
C GLN A 503 4.09 6.34 3.64
N GLN A 504 3.27 7.39 3.65
CA GLN A 504 1.81 7.31 3.72
C GLN A 504 1.18 6.82 2.42
N GLN A 505 0.10 6.04 2.54
CA GLN A 505 -0.70 5.57 1.42
C GLN A 505 -1.94 6.44 1.25
N PHE A 506 -2.20 6.87 0.02
CA PHE A 506 -3.32 7.76 -0.32
C PHE A 506 -4.21 7.12 -1.38
N GLY A 507 -5.53 7.33 -1.23
CA GLY A 507 -6.59 6.79 -2.07
C GLY A 507 -6.50 5.29 -2.28
N ALA A 508 -6.04 4.55 -1.27
CA ALA A 508 -5.79 3.13 -1.41
C ALA A 508 -7.09 2.33 -1.34
N THR A 509 -7.40 1.58 -2.38
CA THR A 509 -8.62 0.76 -2.45
C THR A 509 -8.31 -0.68 -2.88
N THR A 510 -9.25 -1.58 -2.68
CA THR A 510 -9.20 -2.96 -3.21
C THR A 510 -9.86 -3.10 -4.58
N ASN A 511 -10.38 -2.01 -5.16
CA ASN A 511 -10.98 -2.01 -6.49
C ASN A 511 -9.86 -2.02 -7.55
N TYR A 512 -9.82 -3.01 -8.42
CA TYR A 512 -8.76 -3.15 -9.42
C TYR A 512 -9.27 -3.43 -10.82
N LEU A 513 -8.41 -3.08 -11.78
CA LEU A 513 -8.48 -3.45 -13.19
C LEU A 513 -7.35 -4.46 -13.47
N LEU A 514 -7.63 -5.42 -14.35
CA LEU A 514 -6.65 -6.40 -14.79
C LEU A 514 -6.03 -5.94 -16.11
N GLY A 515 -4.70 -5.76 -16.08
CA GLY A 515 -3.87 -5.37 -17.21
C GLY A 515 -3.38 -6.60 -18.01
N LYS A 516 -2.10 -6.59 -18.37
CA LYS A 516 -1.49 -7.70 -19.10
C LYS A 516 -1.32 -8.93 -18.21
N VAL A 517 -1.59 -10.10 -18.78
CA VAL A 517 -1.23 -11.39 -18.20
C VAL A 517 0.13 -11.78 -18.76
N GLU A 518 1.20 -11.62 -17.97
CA GLU A 518 2.57 -11.87 -18.43
C GLU A 518 2.94 -13.36 -18.41
N ASP A 519 2.59 -14.09 -17.35
CA ASP A 519 2.73 -15.55 -17.26
C ASP A 519 1.79 -16.16 -16.20
N LEU A 520 0.83 -16.99 -16.66
CA LEU A 520 -0.13 -17.67 -15.80
C LEU A 520 0.48 -18.82 -14.99
N ARG A 521 1.65 -19.34 -15.36
CA ARG A 521 2.34 -20.40 -14.60
C ARG A 521 2.91 -19.88 -13.27
N TYR A 522 3.13 -18.57 -13.19
CA TYR A 522 3.62 -17.87 -12.00
C TYR A 522 2.57 -16.92 -11.40
N ASN A 523 1.32 -16.96 -11.89
CA ASN A 523 0.24 -16.07 -11.48
C ASN A 523 0.61 -14.57 -11.55
N ASN A 524 1.41 -14.18 -12.57
CA ASN A 524 1.82 -12.79 -12.74
C ASN A 524 0.79 -12.05 -13.60
N VAL A 525 -0.18 -11.45 -12.91
CA VAL A 525 -1.22 -10.60 -13.47
C VAL A 525 -0.95 -9.16 -13.05
N GLU A 526 -1.00 -8.23 -14.00
CA GLU A 526 -0.89 -6.81 -13.70
C GLU A 526 -2.19 -6.30 -13.05
N TYR A 527 -2.07 -5.78 -11.83
CA TYR A 527 -3.17 -5.16 -11.09
C TYR A 527 -2.99 -3.64 -11.11
N TYR A 528 -4.01 -2.93 -11.55
CA TYR A 528 -4.12 -1.50 -11.38
C TYR A 528 -5.24 -1.22 -10.38
N TYR A 529 -4.89 -0.74 -9.18
CA TYR A 529 -5.89 -0.33 -8.20
C TYR A 529 -6.44 1.05 -8.55
N VAL A 530 -7.76 1.12 -8.70
CA VAL A 530 -8.47 2.38 -8.95
C VAL A 530 -8.45 3.18 -7.65
N PRO A 531 -7.80 4.34 -7.61
CA PRO A 531 -7.68 5.08 -6.37
C PRO A 531 -9.02 5.73 -5.98
N SER A 532 -9.19 5.98 -4.69
CA SER A 532 -10.27 6.87 -4.23
C SER A 532 -10.02 8.29 -4.79
N PRO A 533 -11.05 8.98 -5.31
CA PRO A 533 -10.83 10.27 -5.97
C PRO A 533 -10.28 11.36 -5.05
N ILE A 534 -9.53 12.28 -5.64
CA ILE A 534 -8.97 13.45 -4.97
C ILE A 534 -9.96 14.60 -5.13
N LEU A 535 -10.30 15.27 -4.02
CA LEU A 535 -11.20 16.41 -4.07
C LEU A 535 -10.37 17.70 -3.94
N ILE A 536 -10.68 18.65 -4.80
CA ILE A 536 -10.06 19.97 -4.81
C ILE A 536 -11.14 20.98 -4.45
N MET A 537 -10.93 21.71 -3.36
CA MET A 537 -11.91 22.69 -2.88
C MET A 537 -11.23 23.70 -1.98
N ASP A 538 -11.75 24.93 -1.97
CA ASP A 538 -11.37 25.97 -1.03
C ASP A 538 -12.31 25.92 0.19
N LEU A 539 -11.86 25.25 1.25
CA LEU A 539 -12.57 25.02 2.51
C LEU A 539 -12.53 26.26 3.41
N ASN A 540 -11.40 26.95 3.43
CA ASN A 540 -11.16 28.06 4.34
C ASN A 540 -11.56 29.44 3.74
N LYS A 541 -11.88 29.47 2.44
CA LYS A 541 -12.27 30.64 1.63
C LYS A 541 -11.17 31.67 1.49
N ASP A 542 -9.91 31.24 1.44
CA ASP A 542 -8.74 32.10 1.24
C ASP A 542 -8.38 32.27 -0.25
N GLY A 543 -9.06 31.56 -1.16
CA GLY A 543 -8.81 31.60 -2.60
C GLY A 543 -7.76 30.60 -3.09
N ILE A 544 -7.17 29.80 -2.20
CA ILE A 544 -6.22 28.73 -2.53
C ILE A 544 -6.95 27.39 -2.36
N ALA A 545 -6.93 26.55 -3.39
CA ALA A 545 -7.61 25.28 -3.31
C ALA A 545 -6.82 24.26 -2.47
N GLU A 546 -7.49 23.60 -1.52
CA GLU A 546 -6.93 22.49 -0.77
C GLU A 546 -7.17 21.14 -1.44
N ILE A 547 -6.24 20.21 -1.19
CA ILE A 547 -6.28 18.83 -1.64
C ILE A 547 -6.85 17.98 -0.51
N VAL A 548 -8.07 17.49 -0.67
CA VAL A 548 -8.70 16.55 0.25
C VAL A 548 -8.62 15.14 -0.33
N VAL A 549 -8.03 14.22 0.42
CA VAL A 549 -7.74 12.87 -0.05
C VAL A 549 -7.92 11.85 1.06
N ASN A 550 -8.31 10.63 0.69
CA ASN A 550 -8.28 9.51 1.61
C ASN A 550 -6.83 9.12 1.95
N ARG A 551 -6.55 8.86 3.22
CA ARG A 551 -5.31 8.25 3.71
C ARG A 551 -5.63 6.89 4.35
N SER A 552 -4.77 5.90 4.09
CA SER A 552 -4.78 4.62 4.78
C SER A 552 -3.59 4.57 5.72
N PRO A 553 -3.82 4.59 7.04
CA PRO A 553 -2.73 4.53 8.03
C PRO A 553 -2.09 3.14 8.10
N ASP A 554 -2.81 2.10 7.65
CA ASP A 554 -2.29 0.75 7.57
C ASP A 554 -1.14 0.66 6.56
N THR A 555 0.01 0.17 7.03
CA THR A 555 1.20 -0.05 6.21
C THR A 555 1.43 -1.52 5.91
N THR A 556 0.69 -2.44 6.55
CA THR A 556 0.83 -3.88 6.37
C THR A 556 0.39 -4.32 4.97
N SER A 557 -0.65 -3.68 4.42
CA SER A 557 -1.15 -3.91 3.05
C SER A 557 -0.06 -3.74 1.99
N ARG A 558 0.97 -2.92 2.25
CA ARG A 558 2.10 -2.74 1.33
C ARG A 558 2.85 -4.05 1.07
N PHE A 559 2.96 -4.92 2.08
CA PHE A 559 3.71 -6.18 1.99
C PHE A 559 2.85 -7.35 1.49
N LEU A 560 1.53 -7.19 1.42
CA LEU A 560 0.63 -8.21 0.87
C LEU A 560 0.83 -8.36 -0.65
N PRO A 561 0.68 -9.58 -1.19
CA PRO A 561 0.68 -9.80 -2.64
C PRO A 561 -0.40 -9.00 -3.36
N GLN A 562 -0.16 -8.72 -4.64
CA GLN A 562 -1.17 -8.14 -5.53
C GLN A 562 -2.42 -9.05 -5.57
N GLY A 563 -3.61 -8.44 -5.62
CA GLY A 563 -4.90 -9.13 -5.52
C GLY A 563 -5.38 -9.43 -4.09
N PHE A 564 -4.49 -9.38 -3.07
CA PHE A 564 -4.81 -9.65 -1.65
C PHE A 564 -4.68 -8.42 -0.76
N LYS A 565 -4.68 -7.22 -1.34
CA LYS A 565 -4.66 -5.97 -0.57
C LYS A 565 -5.92 -5.89 0.30
N SER A 566 -5.74 -5.46 1.54
CA SER A 566 -6.79 -5.22 2.52
C SER A 566 -6.42 -3.95 3.28
N TYR A 567 -7.41 -3.13 3.65
CA TYR A 567 -7.21 -1.91 4.42
C TYR A 567 -8.20 -1.91 5.58
N GLU A 568 -7.68 -2.04 6.80
CA GLU A 568 -8.51 -2.16 8.01
C GLU A 568 -8.90 -0.82 8.62
N ALA A 569 -8.25 0.26 8.17
CA ALA A 569 -8.45 1.61 8.65
C ALA A 569 -8.36 2.62 7.50
N GLY A 570 -9.14 3.70 7.63
CA GLY A 570 -9.14 4.82 6.71
C GLY A 570 -9.39 6.13 7.43
N GLU A 571 -8.87 7.21 6.86
CA GLU A 571 -9.12 8.58 7.31
C GLU A 571 -9.18 9.51 6.09
N VAL A 572 -9.73 10.70 6.25
CA VAL A 572 -9.72 11.74 5.22
C VAL A 572 -8.87 12.90 5.72
N VAL A 573 -7.99 13.41 4.86
CA VAL A 573 -6.98 14.42 5.20
C VAL A 573 -7.07 15.56 4.19
N SER A 574 -6.94 16.79 4.67
CA SER A 574 -6.80 18.00 3.84
C SER A 574 -5.37 18.51 3.87
N PHE A 575 -4.86 18.90 2.70
CA PHE A 575 -3.56 19.50 2.51
C PHE A 575 -3.66 20.85 1.80
N SER A 576 -2.82 21.80 2.22
CA SER A 576 -2.53 23.02 1.45
C SER A 576 -1.10 22.99 0.94
N TRP A 577 -0.84 23.71 -0.14
CA TRP A 577 0.49 23.88 -0.71
C TRP A 577 1.19 25.10 -0.13
N ASP A 578 2.42 24.95 0.39
CA ASP A 578 3.20 26.02 1.03
C ASP A 578 4.42 26.48 0.21
N GLN A 579 4.40 26.25 -1.11
CA GLN A 579 5.53 26.45 -2.05
C GLN A 579 6.67 25.42 -1.92
N MET A 580 6.88 24.81 -0.75
CA MET A 580 7.91 23.79 -0.54
C MET A 580 7.35 22.36 -0.57
N GLY A 581 6.07 22.21 -0.24
CA GLY A 581 5.37 20.94 -0.28
C GLY A 581 3.94 21.03 0.23
N LEU A 582 3.37 19.85 0.53
CA LEU A 582 2.05 19.75 1.13
C LEU A 582 2.13 19.78 2.65
N VAL A 583 1.31 20.65 3.25
CA VAL A 583 1.13 20.79 4.70
C VAL A 583 -0.25 20.27 5.06
N GLU A 584 -0.32 19.40 6.07
CA GLU A 584 -1.59 18.85 6.56
C GLU A 584 -2.33 19.92 7.38
N ASN A 585 -3.56 20.26 6.96
CA ASN A 585 -4.40 21.24 7.65
C ASN A 585 -5.20 20.58 8.76
N TRP A 586 -5.85 19.46 8.42
CA TRP A 586 -6.68 18.69 9.33
C TRP A 586 -6.85 17.26 8.82
N LYS A 587 -7.31 16.38 9.70
CA LYS A 587 -7.68 15.00 9.39
C LYS A 587 -8.92 14.58 10.17
N THR A 588 -9.70 13.66 9.61
CA THR A 588 -10.79 13.01 10.34
C THR A 588 -10.23 12.04 11.38
N ARG A 589 -11.11 11.59 12.28
CA ARG A 589 -10.79 10.41 13.10
C ARG A 589 -10.61 9.20 12.19
N GLU A 590 -9.78 8.28 12.64
CA GLU A 590 -9.63 6.98 12.00
C GLU A 590 -10.95 6.21 12.11
N VAL A 591 -11.44 5.71 10.98
CA VAL A 591 -12.59 4.82 10.91
C VAL A 591 -12.12 3.40 10.62
N SER A 592 -12.73 2.42 11.29
CA SER A 592 -12.46 1.01 11.05
C SER A 592 -13.13 0.57 9.74
N GLY A 593 -12.30 0.21 8.77
CA GLY A 593 -12.69 -0.13 7.40
C GLY A 593 -11.93 0.68 6.35
N MET A 594 -12.11 0.29 5.10
CA MET A 594 -11.52 0.95 3.95
C MET A 594 -12.45 2.04 3.43
N VAL A 595 -11.99 3.28 3.36
CA VAL A 595 -12.72 4.34 2.66
C VAL A 595 -12.53 4.15 1.16
N SER A 596 -13.58 3.74 0.46
CA SER A 596 -13.50 3.41 -0.97
C SER A 596 -13.61 4.64 -1.88
N SER A 597 -14.34 5.67 -1.46
CA SER A 597 -14.59 6.86 -2.26
C SER A 597 -14.97 8.05 -1.38
N ILE A 598 -14.56 9.25 -1.78
CA ILE A 598 -14.90 10.53 -1.15
C ILE A 598 -15.51 11.48 -2.18
N ARG A 599 -16.51 12.27 -1.77
CA ARG A 599 -17.23 13.26 -2.58
C ARG A 599 -17.66 14.45 -1.73
N VAL A 600 -18.03 15.53 -2.41
CA VAL A 600 -18.71 16.67 -1.80
C VAL A 600 -20.01 16.94 -2.55
N GLY A 601 -21.05 17.25 -1.79
CA GLY A 601 -22.37 17.64 -2.28
C GLY A 601 -23.29 17.97 -1.10
N ASP A 602 -24.48 18.48 -1.39
CA ASP A 602 -25.50 18.80 -0.39
C ASP A 602 -26.53 17.68 -0.30
N LEU A 603 -26.22 16.65 0.50
CA LEU A 603 -27.05 15.48 0.65
C LEU A 603 -28.28 15.74 1.53
N ASN A 604 -28.26 16.76 2.39
CA ASN A 604 -29.37 17.09 3.29
C ASN A 604 -30.33 18.17 2.74
N GLY A 605 -29.94 18.87 1.67
CA GLY A 605 -30.71 19.93 1.03
C GLY A 605 -30.73 21.25 1.81
N ASP A 606 -29.75 21.51 2.69
CA ASP A 606 -29.66 22.71 3.50
C ASP A 606 -28.81 23.84 2.88
N GLY A 607 -28.30 23.60 1.67
CA GLY A 607 -27.45 24.51 0.90
C GLY A 607 -25.99 24.52 1.32
N THR A 608 -25.60 23.73 2.32
CA THR A 608 -24.21 23.60 2.77
C THR A 608 -23.62 22.30 2.24
N PRO A 609 -22.50 22.35 1.49
CA PRO A 609 -21.85 21.14 1.03
C PRO A 609 -21.30 20.32 2.21
N GLU A 610 -21.38 19.00 2.08
CA GLU A 610 -20.92 18.05 3.08
C GLU A 610 -19.83 17.16 2.47
N LEU A 611 -18.84 16.77 3.27
CA LEU A 611 -17.87 15.77 2.88
C LEU A 611 -18.46 14.38 3.09
N ILE A 612 -18.76 13.71 1.98
CA ILE A 612 -19.42 12.41 1.96
C ILE A 612 -18.37 11.35 1.63
N ALA A 613 -18.35 10.24 2.36
CA ALA A 613 -17.47 9.13 2.03
C ALA A 613 -18.16 7.78 2.21
N SER A 614 -17.76 6.84 1.36
CA SER A 614 -18.17 5.44 1.46
C SER A 614 -17.11 4.63 2.19
N LEU A 615 -17.55 3.85 3.18
CA LEU A 615 -16.74 2.99 4.02
C LEU A 615 -17.12 1.54 3.80
N VAL A 616 -16.17 0.72 3.38
CA VAL A 616 -16.29 -0.73 3.33
C VAL A 616 -15.80 -1.32 4.65
N LEU A 617 -16.70 -1.94 5.39
CA LEU A 617 -16.45 -2.55 6.68
C LEU A 617 -15.71 -3.88 6.46
N GLY A 618 -14.44 -3.93 6.84
CA GLY A 618 -13.67 -5.16 6.82
C GLY A 618 -14.05 -6.06 7.99
N LYS A 619 -14.63 -7.23 7.71
CA LYS A 619 -14.57 -8.38 8.62
C LYS A 619 -14.20 -9.60 7.79
N ASP A 620 -13.05 -10.17 8.14
CA ASP A 620 -12.42 -11.38 7.58
C ASP A 620 -11.77 -11.27 6.20
N LEU A 621 -10.43 -11.42 6.19
CA LEU A 621 -9.59 -11.71 5.02
C LEU A 621 -10.10 -12.91 4.18
N LEU A 622 -10.94 -13.76 4.77
CA LEU A 622 -11.49 -14.98 4.19
C LEU A 622 -12.92 -14.82 3.62
N LYS A 623 -13.62 -13.71 3.91
CA LYS A 623 -15.00 -13.47 3.47
C LYS A 623 -15.11 -12.25 2.56
N LEU A 624 -14.25 -12.22 1.54
CA LEU A 624 -14.21 -11.19 0.48
C LEU A 624 -15.56 -10.95 -0.23
N TRP A 625 -16.52 -11.86 -0.10
CA TRP A 625 -17.83 -11.84 -0.77
C TRP A 625 -18.97 -11.29 0.11
N GLU A 626 -18.76 -11.08 1.42
CA GLU A 626 -19.76 -10.53 2.36
C GLU A 626 -19.37 -9.13 2.86
N ALA A 627 -18.71 -8.34 2.01
CA ALA A 627 -18.32 -6.98 2.33
C ALA A 627 -19.57 -6.11 2.55
N ARG A 628 -19.68 -5.55 3.76
CA ARG A 628 -20.72 -4.58 4.12
C ARG A 628 -20.16 -3.18 3.93
N SER A 629 -21.01 -2.23 3.60
CA SER A 629 -20.59 -0.83 3.50
C SER A 629 -21.57 0.13 4.14
N THR A 630 -21.12 1.34 4.40
CA THR A 630 -21.92 2.44 4.96
C THR A 630 -21.41 3.73 4.35
N VAL A 631 -22.28 4.73 4.23
CA VAL A 631 -21.91 6.07 3.81
C VAL A 631 -22.01 6.98 5.03
N PHE A 632 -21.02 7.86 5.20
CA PHE A 632 -21.05 8.91 6.21
C PHE A 632 -20.89 10.27 5.54
N SER A 633 -21.44 11.30 6.17
CA SER A 633 -21.24 12.70 5.76
C SER A 633 -20.78 13.54 6.95
N TYR A 634 -19.88 14.47 6.68
CA TYR A 634 -19.41 15.50 7.61
C TYR A 634 -19.85 16.88 7.10
N ASP A 635 -20.58 17.63 7.93
CA ASP A 635 -20.97 19.00 7.60
C ASP A 635 -19.73 19.90 7.52
N LEU A 636 -19.47 20.47 6.33
CA LEU A 636 -18.42 21.47 6.17
C LEU A 636 -19.02 22.83 6.52
N ASN A 637 -18.70 23.40 7.70
CA ASN A 637 -19.13 24.73 8.25
C ASN A 637 -20.06 24.71 9.49
N VAL A 638 -19.86 23.80 10.45
CA VAL A 638 -20.62 23.76 11.72
C VAL A 638 -20.53 25.08 12.54
N GLY A 639 -19.48 25.89 12.34
CA GLY A 639 -19.23 27.14 13.08
C GLY A 639 -20.28 28.24 12.89
N LYS A 640 -21.06 28.25 11.80
CA LYS A 640 -22.13 29.27 11.61
C LYS A 640 -23.46 28.89 12.29
N LYS A 641 -23.79 27.60 12.44
CA LYS A 641 -25.05 27.17 13.06
C LYS A 641 -25.09 27.45 14.57
N ALA A 642 -23.95 27.35 15.26
CA ALA A 642 -23.87 27.60 16.71
C ALA A 642 -24.19 29.06 17.10
N HIS A 643 -23.84 30.03 16.25
CA HIS A 643 -24.18 31.44 16.50
C HIS A 643 -25.59 31.83 16.06
N ALA A 644 -26.18 31.16 15.06
CA ALA A 644 -27.54 31.45 14.62
C ALA A 644 -28.62 30.90 15.58
N ALA A 645 -28.38 29.75 16.21
CA ALA A 645 -29.33 29.15 17.16
C ALA A 645 -29.32 29.82 18.55
N ALA A 646 -28.26 30.56 18.90
CA ALA A 646 -28.17 31.29 20.17
C ALA A 646 -28.94 32.63 20.18
N GLY A 647 -29.45 33.08 19.03
CA GLY A 647 -30.15 34.36 18.89
C GLY A 647 -31.68 34.29 18.99
N ALA A 648 -32.27 33.11 19.03
CA ALA A 648 -33.71 32.95 19.15
C ALA A 648 -34.06 32.42 20.55
N LYS A 649 -34.30 33.34 21.50
CA LYS A 649 -35.04 33.03 22.72
C LYS A 649 -36.53 33.31 22.50
N PRO A 650 -37.44 32.49 23.08
CA PRO A 650 -38.88 32.70 23.04
C PRO A 650 -39.31 33.97 23.77
#